data_AF-A0A928ZAL9-F1
#
_entry.id   AF-A0A928ZAL9-F1
#
_cell.length_a   1.000
_cell.length_b   1.000
_cell.length_c   1.000
_cell.angle_alpha   90.00
_cell.angle_beta   90.00
_cell.angle_gamma   90.00
#
_symmetry.space_group_name_H-M   'P 1'
#
loop_
_entity.id
_entity.type
_entity.pdbx_description
1 polymer ?
#
loop_
_entity_poly.entity_id
_entity_poly.type
_entity_poly.pdbx_seq_one_letter_code
_entity_poly.pdbx_strand_id
1 'polypeptide(L)'
;MASDKKPQNTGSDATSKTDPKINGDNPQQLDLSSSFNHDFSDNLLVPVTAQTTSASSGNANLPVGGVTSNLINNSTESTTIPSPNRPWWQMWQLWGILLVLCSGGLGYGATSMLLKLPKTQNCSQVFWPIASASVRLYCAQTAAEDNEVEDLLSAIKLVAVLPESHPLRPEIDRNINRWATSILNIAEEEFQTGDLDKAIATARKIPENVSAKEIVEEKIADWQSVWSAGEEIYLEVENQLREANWNGAFNWAVRLTDSPNEYWATTKYEESINNINIAQEENATLSKAKTQVTSGKIDDLISAINKAGRIDKKGYAYEQAQAIIAQAKAKLVANIEQLIKQQDWRELILVTGRIPRSLKLQERTKDWQILANAGSSAKLDTVFGLEEAIEEAQKLEKDSEYYRLGQKLISRWELEIDDVRHLSKAREFARVGTMANLNKAIAEAGLIVSSNPRYGEARQQIAKWRGQIRTIEDRPVLNRARELSYGNNVNAWQKAIAEVNLISRNSPLYNEAQQYARTWRANIERVQDRPILDRAQSLANLNNYLAAIDTAEEIRSGRALYPEAQSKIALWRQEIDGTRYLREAREIARRGTPESLARAIRVGRQVSPDSTARPQIVRDVNDWAAQILAIARQTSDSSLERAISIAQQVPSGTTSFSAAQKDLKIWRIRLNPPRPEIIPPTFKLDKLRKERGN
;
A
#
# COMPACT_ATOMS: atom_id res chain seq x y z
N MET A 1 31.57 -42.32 31.12
CA MET A 1 32.84 -42.11 30.39
C MET A 1 32.67 -40.83 29.58
N ALA A 2 32.83 -39.65 30.18
CA ALA A 2 34.07 -38.94 30.54
C ALA A 2 34.79 -38.31 29.33
N SER A 3 34.91 -36.97 29.41
CA SER A 3 35.88 -36.07 28.74
C SER A 3 35.67 -35.74 27.25
N ASP A 4 35.87 -34.51 26.75
CA ASP A 4 36.28 -33.25 27.36
C ASP A 4 36.07 -32.07 26.36
N LYS A 5 35.72 -30.91 26.94
CA LYS A 5 36.16 -29.52 26.64
C LYS A 5 36.15 -28.88 25.23
N LYS A 6 35.34 -27.82 25.19
CA LYS A 6 35.52 -26.51 24.52
C LYS A 6 36.85 -25.83 24.95
N PRO A 7 37.31 -24.79 24.22
CA PRO A 7 37.16 -23.46 24.81
C PRO A 7 36.78 -22.34 23.83
N GLN A 8 36.10 -21.34 24.39
CA GLN A 8 35.96 -19.97 23.88
C GLN A 8 37.29 -19.23 24.02
N ASN A 9 37.56 -18.29 23.11
CA ASN A 9 38.60 -17.29 23.27
C ASN A 9 37.98 -15.88 23.27
N THR A 10 38.58 -15.03 24.10
CA THR A 10 38.22 -13.68 24.51
C THR A 10 39.28 -12.67 24.05
N GLY A 11 38.91 -11.39 23.94
CA GLY A 11 39.83 -10.23 23.88
C GLY A 11 39.86 -9.55 22.51
N SER A 12 39.25 -8.39 22.30
CA SER A 12 39.64 -7.03 22.74
C SER A 12 40.88 -6.49 22.04
N ASP A 13 40.72 -5.44 21.22
CA ASP A 13 41.58 -4.25 21.30
C ASP A 13 41.00 -3.05 20.53
N ALA A 14 41.30 -1.87 21.08
CA ALA A 14 40.76 -0.56 20.75
C ALA A 14 41.59 0.17 19.68
N THR A 15 40.97 1.14 18.97
CA THR A 15 41.56 2.50 18.76
C THR A 15 40.52 3.51 18.27
N SER A 16 40.15 4.42 19.17
CA SER A 16 39.97 5.88 19.04
C SER A 16 39.96 6.54 17.63
N LYS A 17 38.93 7.37 17.37
CA LYS A 17 39.09 8.82 17.12
C LYS A 17 37.75 9.60 17.04
N THR A 18 37.70 10.68 17.84
CA THR A 18 37.08 12.01 17.62
C THR A 18 35.54 12.21 17.61
N ASP A 19 34.99 12.57 18.78
CA ASP A 19 34.33 13.85 19.17
C ASP A 19 33.96 14.91 18.09
N PRO A 20 33.02 15.89 18.33
CA PRO A 20 32.25 16.19 19.56
C PRO A 20 30.79 16.74 19.40
N LYS A 21 30.18 17.01 20.57
CA LYS A 21 29.28 18.15 20.94
C LYS A 21 27.76 17.98 20.81
N ILE A 22 27.05 17.75 21.93
CA ILE A 22 26.56 18.69 22.99
C ILE A 22 25.13 19.19 22.69
N ASN A 23 24.14 18.73 23.45
CA ASN A 23 23.41 19.55 24.42
C ASN A 23 22.46 18.70 25.28
N GLY A 24 22.47 18.98 26.58
CA GLY A 24 21.73 18.28 27.62
C GLY A 24 20.42 18.95 28.04
N ASP A 25 19.54 18.11 28.58
CA ASP A 25 18.71 18.22 29.78
C ASP A 25 18.17 19.58 30.28
N ASN A 26 16.83 19.71 30.15
CA ASN A 26 15.80 19.77 31.23
C ASN A 26 15.77 20.98 32.21
N PRO A 27 14.73 21.18 33.07
CA PRO A 27 13.26 21.11 32.97
C PRO A 27 12.54 22.42 33.46
N GLN A 28 11.18 22.45 33.38
CA GLN A 28 10.17 22.98 34.35
C GLN A 28 9.06 23.91 33.77
N GLN A 29 7.82 23.37 33.80
CA GLN A 29 6.56 23.86 34.43
C GLN A 29 5.97 25.28 34.22
N LEU A 30 4.63 25.27 34.09
CA LEU A 30 3.57 26.27 34.44
C LEU A 30 2.91 27.13 33.32
N ASP A 31 1.71 26.68 32.94
CA ASP A 31 0.39 27.35 33.07
C ASP A 31 -0.15 28.43 32.10
N LEU A 32 -1.48 28.34 31.88
CA LEU A 32 -2.50 29.36 31.52
C LEU A 32 -2.74 29.85 30.06
N SER A 33 -3.84 29.30 29.50
CA SER A 33 -5.07 29.98 28.97
C SER A 33 -5.11 30.89 27.72
N SER A 34 -6.21 30.67 26.96
CA SER A 34 -6.96 31.57 26.05
C SER A 34 -6.34 31.80 24.65
N SER A 35 -7.05 31.89 23.52
CA SER A 35 -8.46 32.19 23.21
C SER A 35 -8.76 31.89 21.71
N PHE A 36 -10.05 32.01 21.36
CA PHE A 36 -10.67 32.19 20.03
C PHE A 36 -11.33 30.99 19.32
N ASN A 37 -12.62 30.85 19.65
CA ASN A 37 -13.71 30.39 18.80
C ASN A 37 -14.01 31.40 17.68
N HIS A 38 -14.51 30.91 16.54
CA HIS A 38 -15.76 31.45 15.98
C HIS A 38 -16.52 30.41 15.16
N ASP A 39 -17.76 30.19 15.60
CA ASP A 39 -18.92 29.55 14.97
C ASP A 39 -19.30 30.12 13.61
N PHE A 40 -19.98 29.34 12.75
CA PHE A 40 -21.44 29.45 12.57
C PHE A 40 -22.01 28.38 11.61
N SER A 41 -23.13 27.81 12.05
CA SER A 41 -23.96 26.80 11.40
C SER A 41 -25.31 27.37 10.93
N ASP A 42 -25.80 26.80 9.81
CA ASP A 42 -27.17 26.33 9.55
C ASP A 42 -28.39 27.23 9.22
N ASN A 43 -28.99 26.87 8.05
CA ASN A 43 -30.42 26.76 7.69
C ASN A 43 -31.27 28.06 7.55
N LEU A 44 -32.33 28.24 6.73
CA LEU A 44 -33.46 27.39 6.27
C LEU A 44 -34.30 28.14 5.18
N LEU A 45 -34.82 27.39 4.18
CA LEU A 45 -36.09 27.44 3.38
C LEU A 45 -36.89 28.73 2.93
N VAL A 46 -37.30 28.64 1.65
CA VAL A 46 -38.36 29.21 0.75
C VAL A 46 -39.71 29.63 1.40
N PRO A 47 -40.47 30.66 0.90
CA PRO A 47 -41.68 30.47 0.02
C PRO A 47 -41.98 31.62 -1.02
N VAL A 48 -42.44 31.32 -2.26
CA VAL A 48 -43.83 31.40 -2.83
C VAL A 48 -44.27 32.76 -3.46
N THR A 49 -44.53 32.69 -4.78
CA THR A 49 -45.41 33.42 -5.74
C THR A 49 -46.17 34.71 -5.41
N ALA A 50 -46.26 35.65 -6.38
CA ALA A 50 -47.45 35.95 -7.23
C ALA A 50 -47.39 37.37 -7.86
N GLN A 51 -47.48 37.45 -9.20
CA GLN A 51 -48.56 38.12 -9.99
C GLN A 51 -48.29 39.59 -10.41
N THR A 52 -47.97 39.83 -11.69
CA THR A 52 -48.85 40.29 -12.81
C THR A 52 -49.41 41.70 -12.59
N THR A 53 -49.29 42.67 -13.49
CA THR A 53 -49.81 42.77 -14.87
C THR A 53 -49.07 43.93 -15.58
N SER A 54 -48.83 43.95 -16.89
CA SER A 54 -49.84 44.41 -17.86
C SER A 54 -49.29 44.41 -19.30
N ALA A 55 -50.20 44.07 -20.22
CA ALA A 55 -50.40 44.54 -21.62
C ALA A 55 -49.21 44.46 -22.61
N SER A 56 -49.36 43.98 -23.86
CA SER A 56 -50.48 44.15 -24.80
C SER A 56 -50.46 43.12 -25.95
N SER A 57 -51.66 42.55 -26.21
CA SER A 57 -52.27 41.94 -27.44
C SER A 57 -51.51 40.88 -28.25
N GLY A 58 -52.02 39.69 -28.59
CA GLY A 58 -53.41 39.19 -28.83
C GLY A 58 -53.48 38.68 -30.29
N ASN A 59 -54.05 37.56 -30.75
CA ASN A 59 -55.08 36.58 -30.36
C ASN A 59 -54.74 35.24 -31.10
N ALA A 60 -54.97 33.99 -30.64
CA ALA A 60 -56.21 33.27 -30.26
C ALA A 60 -57.28 33.25 -31.37
N ASN A 61 -58.05 32.21 -31.72
CA ASN A 61 -58.32 30.85 -31.22
C ASN A 61 -59.10 30.07 -32.33
N LEU A 62 -59.08 28.73 -32.22
CA LEU A 62 -60.03 27.65 -32.63
C LEU A 62 -61.43 28.05 -33.19
N PRO A 63 -62.14 27.20 -34.00
CA PRO A 63 -62.25 25.75 -33.77
C PRO A 63 -62.47 24.79 -34.98
N VAL A 64 -62.53 23.48 -34.66
CA VAL A 64 -63.18 22.33 -35.34
C VAL A 64 -62.74 21.87 -36.75
N GLY A 65 -62.11 20.69 -36.80
CA GLY A 65 -62.50 19.53 -37.63
C GLY A 65 -62.17 19.48 -39.14
N GLY A 66 -61.29 18.55 -39.54
CA GLY A 66 -61.40 17.83 -40.83
C GLY A 66 -60.15 17.62 -41.72
N VAL A 67 -59.44 16.49 -41.55
CA VAL A 67 -58.90 15.53 -42.57
C VAL A 67 -57.82 15.94 -43.64
N THR A 68 -56.59 15.35 -43.48
CA THR A 68 -55.51 14.87 -44.44
C THR A 68 -54.84 15.84 -45.45
N SER A 69 -53.55 15.80 -45.85
CA SER A 69 -52.47 14.78 -45.93
C SER A 69 -51.05 15.41 -46.11
N ASN A 70 -50.02 14.82 -45.46
CA ASN A 70 -48.60 14.52 -45.84
C ASN A 70 -47.66 15.36 -46.78
N LEU A 71 -46.39 15.47 -46.30
CA LEU A 71 -45.05 15.13 -46.89
C LEU A 71 -44.03 16.24 -47.35
N ILE A 72 -42.80 16.11 -46.79
CA ILE A 72 -41.40 16.37 -47.30
C ILE A 72 -40.78 17.80 -47.25
N ASN A 73 -39.67 17.99 -46.51
CA ASN A 73 -38.27 18.27 -46.99
C ASN A 73 -37.31 18.91 -45.94
N ASN A 74 -36.01 18.57 -46.06
CA ASN A 74 -34.84 19.02 -45.27
C ASN A 74 -33.96 20.02 -46.06
N SER A 75 -33.23 20.90 -45.34
CA SER A 75 -31.95 21.56 -45.73
C SER A 75 -31.37 22.32 -44.51
N THR A 76 -30.19 22.02 -43.94
CA THR A 76 -28.77 22.38 -44.28
C THR A 76 -28.44 23.86 -44.45
N GLU A 77 -27.44 24.36 -43.69
CA GLU A 77 -26.40 25.26 -44.22
C GLU A 77 -25.13 25.32 -43.34
N SER A 78 -24.01 25.60 -44.00
CA SER A 78 -22.60 25.49 -43.59
C SER A 78 -21.83 26.79 -43.87
N THR A 79 -20.76 27.05 -43.10
CA THR A 79 -20.02 28.33 -43.04
C THR A 79 -18.85 28.47 -44.04
N THR A 80 -18.51 29.72 -44.33
CA THR A 80 -17.72 30.34 -45.43
C THR A 80 -16.18 30.49 -45.24
N ILE A 81 -15.43 30.69 -46.34
CA ILE A 81 -14.04 31.24 -46.43
C ILE A 81 -13.98 32.29 -47.59
N PRO A 82 -13.16 33.39 -47.54
CA PRO A 82 -13.27 34.56 -48.43
C PRO A 82 -12.30 34.60 -49.63
N SER A 83 -12.59 35.47 -50.62
CA SER A 83 -11.86 35.67 -51.90
C SER A 83 -11.11 37.01 -52.01
N PRO A 84 -10.03 37.14 -52.84
CA PRO A 84 -9.34 38.40 -53.09
C PRO A 84 -9.66 39.05 -54.46
N ASN A 85 -9.61 40.38 -54.49
CA ASN A 85 -9.86 41.28 -55.64
C ASN A 85 -8.80 41.19 -56.76
N ARG A 86 -9.24 41.23 -58.04
CA ARG A 86 -8.39 41.48 -59.24
C ARG A 86 -8.99 42.53 -60.20
N PRO A 87 -8.16 43.24 -61.00
CA PRO A 87 -8.49 44.54 -61.61
C PRO A 87 -9.03 44.51 -63.05
N TRP A 88 -9.73 45.60 -63.40
CA TRP A 88 -10.60 45.83 -64.58
C TRP A 88 -9.89 46.03 -65.93
N TRP A 89 -8.74 45.37 -66.18
CA TRP A 89 -8.07 45.36 -67.49
C TRP A 89 -7.90 43.93 -68.08
N GLN A 90 -8.38 42.90 -67.37
CA GLN A 90 -8.43 41.51 -67.85
C GLN A 90 -9.75 41.16 -68.59
N MET A 91 -10.64 42.14 -68.82
CA MET A 91 -11.96 41.92 -69.42
C MET A 91 -11.95 41.65 -70.94
N TRP A 92 -10.84 41.88 -71.65
CA TRP A 92 -10.74 41.52 -73.09
C TRP A 92 -10.49 40.02 -73.32
N GLN A 93 -9.92 39.30 -72.34
CA GLN A 93 -9.77 37.83 -72.41
C GLN A 93 -11.12 37.11 -72.23
N LEU A 94 -12.06 37.69 -71.48
CA LEU A 94 -13.42 37.18 -71.35
C LEU A 94 -14.23 37.30 -72.65
N TRP A 95 -14.09 38.42 -73.38
CA TRP A 95 -14.75 38.57 -74.69
C TRP A 95 -14.10 37.69 -75.77
N GLY A 96 -12.78 37.47 -75.72
CA GLY A 96 -12.10 36.50 -76.59
C GLY A 96 -12.56 35.05 -76.37
N ILE A 97 -12.69 34.64 -75.10
CA ILE A 97 -13.19 33.30 -74.72
C ILE A 97 -14.68 33.16 -75.05
N LEU A 98 -15.50 34.22 -74.90
CA LEU A 98 -16.91 34.22 -75.28
C LEU A 98 -17.11 34.10 -76.80
N LEU A 99 -16.27 34.74 -77.62
CA LEU A 99 -16.35 34.68 -79.08
C LEU A 99 -15.91 33.30 -79.62
N VAL A 100 -14.92 32.68 -78.98
CA VAL A 100 -14.51 31.28 -79.24
C VAL A 100 -15.53 30.28 -78.71
N LEU A 101 -16.20 30.53 -77.58
CA LEU A 101 -17.29 29.69 -77.05
C LEU A 101 -18.58 29.79 -77.89
N CYS A 102 -18.92 30.96 -78.43
CA CYS A 102 -20.11 31.12 -79.28
C CYS A 102 -19.91 30.54 -80.69
N SER A 103 -18.69 30.62 -81.26
CA SER A 103 -18.39 30.00 -82.57
C SER A 103 -18.03 28.52 -82.46
N GLY A 104 -17.34 28.10 -81.40
CA GLY A 104 -17.06 26.70 -81.08
C GLY A 104 -18.29 25.94 -80.56
N GLY A 105 -19.17 26.59 -79.81
CA GLY A 105 -20.40 25.98 -79.26
C GLY A 105 -21.44 25.63 -80.32
N LEU A 106 -21.55 26.45 -81.39
CA LEU A 106 -22.40 26.12 -82.53
C LEU A 106 -21.81 25.01 -83.41
N GLY A 107 -20.48 24.96 -83.59
CA GLY A 107 -19.81 23.90 -84.34
C GLY A 107 -19.83 22.53 -83.64
N TYR A 108 -19.55 22.50 -82.33
CA TYR A 108 -19.57 21.28 -81.52
C TYR A 108 -21.00 20.81 -81.22
N GLY A 109 -21.95 21.73 -81.04
CA GLY A 109 -23.38 21.43 -80.90
C GLY A 109 -23.99 20.84 -82.18
N ALA A 110 -23.67 21.41 -83.36
CA ALA A 110 -24.17 20.91 -84.64
C ALA A 110 -23.55 19.55 -85.04
N THR A 111 -22.25 19.33 -84.76
CA THR A 111 -21.61 18.03 -85.04
C THR A 111 -22.00 16.94 -84.04
N SER A 112 -22.25 17.29 -82.76
CA SER A 112 -22.82 16.37 -81.76
C SER A 112 -24.27 15.98 -82.09
N MET A 113 -25.07 16.91 -82.63
CA MET A 113 -26.43 16.65 -83.10
C MET A 113 -26.49 15.92 -84.46
N LEU A 114 -25.43 15.98 -85.26
CA LEU A 114 -25.25 15.18 -86.49
C LEU A 114 -24.73 13.76 -86.22
N LEU A 115 -23.97 13.57 -85.13
CA LEU A 115 -23.47 12.25 -84.70
C LEU A 115 -24.41 11.54 -83.71
N LYS A 116 -25.31 12.27 -83.02
CA LYS A 116 -26.54 11.69 -82.46
C LYS A 116 -27.48 11.38 -83.62
N LEU A 117 -27.36 10.18 -84.16
CA LEU A 117 -28.43 9.59 -84.96
C LEU A 117 -29.74 9.74 -84.16
N PRO A 118 -30.80 10.39 -84.70
CA PRO A 118 -32.10 10.32 -84.05
C PRO A 118 -32.47 8.84 -83.90
N LYS A 119 -32.97 8.42 -82.72
CA LYS A 119 -33.49 7.06 -82.50
C LYS A 119 -34.67 6.84 -83.47
N THR A 120 -34.41 6.44 -84.71
CA THR A 120 -35.39 6.41 -85.82
C THR A 120 -36.22 5.13 -85.88
N GLN A 121 -36.30 4.39 -84.78
CA GLN A 121 -37.40 3.46 -84.51
C GLN A 121 -37.91 3.72 -83.09
N ASN A 122 -39.17 4.15 -82.99
CA ASN A 122 -39.90 4.20 -81.73
C ASN A 122 -40.07 2.75 -81.23
N CYS A 123 -39.09 2.24 -80.48
CA CYS A 123 -39.18 0.93 -79.83
C CYS A 123 -40.40 0.82 -78.88
N SER A 124 -41.02 1.96 -78.52
CA SER A 124 -42.27 2.06 -77.77
C SER A 124 -43.54 1.73 -78.58
N GLN A 125 -43.48 1.65 -79.91
CA GLN A 125 -44.64 1.41 -80.79
C GLN A 125 -44.55 0.10 -81.60
N VAL A 126 -43.63 -0.81 -81.22
CA VAL A 126 -43.40 -2.07 -81.92
C VAL A 126 -44.40 -3.14 -81.50
N PHE A 127 -45.07 -3.78 -82.48
CA PHE A 127 -45.91 -4.97 -82.23
C PHE A 127 -45.02 -6.22 -82.17
N TRP A 128 -44.64 -6.63 -80.96
CA TRP A 128 -43.71 -7.73 -80.71
C TRP A 128 -44.00 -9.06 -81.41
N PRO A 129 -45.26 -9.53 -81.57
CA PRO A 129 -45.55 -10.81 -82.22
C PRO A 129 -45.09 -10.94 -83.67
N ILE A 130 -44.92 -9.83 -84.40
CA ILE A 130 -44.46 -9.82 -85.81
C ILE A 130 -43.11 -9.12 -86.00
N ALA A 131 -42.45 -8.68 -84.92
CA ALA A 131 -41.18 -7.97 -84.98
C ALA A 131 -40.04 -8.89 -85.46
N SER A 132 -39.24 -8.42 -86.42
CA SER A 132 -38.07 -9.17 -86.90
C SER A 132 -37.02 -9.31 -85.78
N ALA A 133 -36.19 -10.35 -85.87
CA ALA A 133 -35.11 -10.57 -84.91
C ALA A 133 -34.10 -9.42 -84.86
N SER A 134 -33.85 -8.73 -85.99
CA SER A 134 -32.99 -7.55 -86.04
C SER A 134 -33.57 -6.33 -85.31
N VAL A 135 -34.89 -6.11 -85.42
CA VAL A 135 -35.59 -5.04 -84.68
C VAL A 135 -35.63 -5.35 -83.19
N ARG A 136 -35.89 -6.61 -82.81
CA ARG A 136 -35.82 -7.06 -81.42
C ARG A 136 -34.44 -6.86 -80.81
N LEU A 137 -33.38 -7.23 -81.55
CA LEU A 137 -31.99 -7.07 -81.10
C LEU A 137 -31.60 -5.59 -80.98
N TYR A 138 -31.96 -4.75 -81.95
CA TYR A 138 -31.69 -3.31 -81.92
C TYR A 138 -32.42 -2.62 -80.76
N CYS A 139 -33.72 -2.88 -80.59
CA CYS A 139 -34.49 -2.30 -79.49
C CYS A 139 -34.05 -2.84 -78.12
N ALA A 140 -33.60 -4.09 -78.04
CA ALA A 140 -32.97 -4.62 -76.83
C ALA A 140 -31.63 -3.93 -76.52
N GLN A 141 -30.80 -3.66 -77.53
CA GLN A 141 -29.56 -2.89 -77.37
C GLN A 141 -29.84 -1.46 -76.88
N THR A 142 -30.85 -0.79 -77.43
CA THR A 142 -31.26 0.54 -76.98
C THR A 142 -31.83 0.53 -75.57
N ALA A 143 -32.62 -0.48 -75.18
CA ALA A 143 -33.10 -0.62 -73.82
C ALA A 143 -31.94 -0.81 -72.83
N ALA A 144 -30.94 -1.60 -73.19
CA ALA A 144 -29.76 -1.83 -72.36
C ALA A 144 -28.77 -0.64 -72.26
N GLU A 145 -29.01 0.50 -72.93
CA GLU A 145 -28.11 1.68 -72.91
C GLU A 145 -28.00 2.31 -71.52
N ASP A 146 -29.10 2.34 -70.77
CA ASP A 146 -29.19 3.05 -69.48
C ASP A 146 -28.53 2.25 -68.32
N ASN A 147 -28.13 1.00 -68.57
CA ASN A 147 -27.42 0.11 -67.64
C ASN A 147 -28.13 -0.10 -66.29
N GLU A 148 -29.45 0.06 -66.24
CA GLU A 148 -30.28 -0.27 -65.08
C GLU A 148 -30.72 -1.75 -65.14
N VAL A 149 -30.89 -2.38 -63.97
CA VAL A 149 -31.26 -3.80 -63.88
C VAL A 149 -32.56 -4.11 -64.64
N GLU A 150 -33.59 -3.29 -64.49
CA GLU A 150 -34.90 -3.53 -65.12
C GLU A 150 -34.85 -3.35 -66.65
N ASP A 151 -34.03 -2.42 -67.13
CA ASP A 151 -33.84 -2.16 -68.56
C ASP A 151 -32.99 -3.26 -69.23
N LEU A 152 -31.95 -3.73 -68.55
CA LEU A 152 -31.13 -4.89 -68.97
C LEU A 152 -31.96 -6.18 -69.00
N LEU A 153 -32.83 -6.40 -68.01
CA LEU A 153 -33.75 -7.54 -67.98
C LEU A 153 -34.79 -7.46 -69.10
N SER A 154 -35.29 -6.26 -69.39
CA SER A 154 -36.20 -6.01 -70.49
C SER A 154 -35.52 -6.32 -71.83
N ALA A 155 -34.27 -5.87 -72.03
CA ALA A 155 -33.47 -6.20 -73.19
C ALA A 155 -33.29 -7.71 -73.40
N ILE A 156 -32.94 -8.46 -72.33
CA ILE A 156 -32.78 -9.91 -72.38
C ILE A 156 -34.10 -10.61 -72.74
N LYS A 157 -35.23 -10.23 -72.11
CA LYS A 157 -36.55 -10.82 -72.38
C LYS A 157 -37.00 -10.65 -73.84
N LEU A 158 -36.66 -9.53 -74.48
CA LEU A 158 -37.02 -9.24 -75.87
C LEU A 158 -36.36 -10.19 -76.87
N VAL A 159 -35.13 -10.62 -76.58
CA VAL A 159 -34.34 -11.51 -77.45
C VAL A 159 -34.39 -12.99 -77.03
N ALA A 160 -34.65 -13.29 -75.76
CA ALA A 160 -34.69 -14.66 -75.21
C ALA A 160 -35.82 -15.55 -75.80
N VAL A 161 -36.84 -14.95 -76.43
CA VAL A 161 -37.95 -15.67 -77.07
C VAL A 161 -37.54 -16.29 -78.43
N LEU A 162 -36.38 -15.90 -78.99
CA LEU A 162 -35.92 -16.40 -80.29
C LEU A 162 -35.32 -17.81 -80.19
N PRO A 163 -35.63 -18.73 -81.13
CA PRO A 163 -35.17 -20.12 -81.07
C PRO A 163 -33.65 -20.25 -81.28
N GLU A 164 -33.06 -21.34 -80.78
CA GLU A 164 -31.62 -21.60 -80.87
C GLU A 164 -31.11 -21.75 -82.31
N SER A 165 -31.98 -22.19 -83.23
CA SER A 165 -31.64 -22.38 -84.65
C SER A 165 -31.58 -21.08 -85.47
N HIS A 166 -31.66 -19.90 -84.83
CA HIS A 166 -31.74 -18.61 -85.51
C HIS A 166 -30.37 -18.15 -86.07
N PRO A 167 -30.26 -17.63 -87.31
CA PRO A 167 -28.98 -17.23 -87.91
C PRO A 167 -28.18 -16.18 -87.12
N LEU A 168 -28.87 -15.31 -86.37
CA LEU A 168 -28.25 -14.28 -85.52
C LEU A 168 -27.95 -14.75 -84.08
N ARG A 169 -28.12 -16.04 -83.76
CA ARG A 169 -27.95 -16.57 -82.40
C ARG A 169 -26.59 -16.24 -81.76
N PRO A 170 -25.44 -16.35 -82.46
CA PRO A 170 -24.14 -15.98 -81.87
C PRO A 170 -24.06 -14.51 -81.42
N GLU A 171 -24.72 -13.60 -82.14
CA GLU A 171 -24.73 -12.17 -81.79
C GLU A 171 -25.74 -11.87 -80.67
N ILE A 172 -26.87 -12.57 -80.65
CA ILE A 172 -27.85 -12.50 -79.56
C ILE A 172 -27.21 -12.97 -78.25
N ASP A 173 -26.55 -14.13 -78.25
CA ASP A 173 -25.92 -14.70 -77.06
C ASP A 173 -24.78 -13.82 -76.54
N ARG A 174 -23.98 -13.22 -77.43
CA ARG A 174 -22.97 -12.22 -77.04
C ARG A 174 -23.59 -11.02 -76.31
N ASN A 175 -24.71 -10.51 -76.80
CA ASN A 175 -25.39 -9.37 -76.18
C ASN A 175 -26.06 -9.78 -74.86
N ILE A 176 -26.72 -10.94 -74.79
CA ILE A 176 -27.29 -11.48 -73.55
C ILE A 176 -26.19 -11.67 -72.50
N ASN A 177 -25.06 -12.28 -72.86
CA ASN A 177 -23.95 -12.47 -71.92
C ASN A 177 -23.39 -11.13 -71.43
N ARG A 178 -23.29 -10.12 -72.30
CA ARG A 178 -22.87 -8.77 -71.90
C ARG A 178 -23.85 -8.13 -70.91
N TRP A 179 -25.15 -8.16 -71.20
CA TRP A 179 -26.16 -7.57 -70.32
C TRP A 179 -26.30 -8.32 -69.00
N ALA A 180 -26.23 -9.66 -69.03
CA ALA A 180 -26.17 -10.48 -67.83
C ALA A 180 -24.94 -10.13 -66.99
N THR A 181 -23.76 -9.93 -67.61
CA THR A 181 -22.56 -9.47 -66.90
C THR A 181 -22.76 -8.09 -66.27
N SER A 182 -23.43 -7.16 -66.96
CA SER A 182 -23.77 -5.85 -66.37
C SER A 182 -24.68 -5.99 -65.15
N ILE A 183 -25.72 -6.84 -65.21
CA ILE A 183 -26.60 -7.13 -64.05
C ILE A 183 -25.79 -7.75 -62.91
N LEU A 184 -24.90 -8.70 -63.22
CA LEU A 184 -24.02 -9.33 -62.22
C LEU A 184 -23.05 -8.34 -61.59
N ASN A 185 -22.59 -7.31 -62.31
CA ASN A 185 -21.74 -6.25 -61.75
C ASN A 185 -22.53 -5.33 -60.79
N ILE A 186 -23.81 -5.07 -61.07
CA ILE A 186 -24.67 -4.31 -60.13
C ILE A 186 -24.94 -5.15 -58.88
N ALA A 187 -25.23 -6.45 -59.05
CA ALA A 187 -25.36 -7.38 -57.94
C ALA A 187 -24.04 -7.57 -57.17
N GLU A 188 -22.88 -7.46 -57.83
CA GLU A 188 -21.58 -7.43 -57.17
C GLU A 188 -21.48 -6.24 -56.22
N GLU A 189 -21.94 -5.04 -56.59
CA GLU A 189 -21.96 -3.89 -55.66
C GLU A 189 -22.83 -4.19 -54.42
N GLU A 190 -24.00 -4.81 -54.60
CA GLU A 190 -24.86 -5.25 -53.49
C GLU A 190 -24.13 -6.27 -52.59
N PHE A 191 -23.43 -7.23 -53.18
CA PHE A 191 -22.61 -8.20 -52.45
C PHE A 191 -21.50 -7.51 -51.67
N GLN A 192 -20.76 -6.59 -52.30
CA GLN A 192 -19.65 -5.85 -51.71
C GLN A 192 -20.08 -4.98 -50.52
N THR A 193 -21.32 -4.49 -50.53
CA THR A 193 -21.92 -3.75 -49.39
C THR A 193 -22.42 -4.63 -48.25
N GLY A 194 -22.39 -5.96 -48.40
CA GLY A 194 -22.77 -6.93 -47.37
C GLY A 194 -24.16 -7.53 -47.53
N ASP A 195 -24.85 -7.26 -48.63
CA ASP A 195 -26.20 -7.76 -48.89
C ASP A 195 -26.17 -8.97 -49.86
N LEU A 196 -25.60 -10.11 -49.43
CA LEU A 196 -25.53 -11.33 -50.24
C LEU A 196 -26.91 -11.77 -50.78
N ASP A 197 -27.94 -11.73 -49.93
CA ASP A 197 -29.28 -12.17 -50.31
C ASP A 197 -29.87 -11.29 -51.43
N LYS A 198 -29.60 -9.98 -51.41
CA LYS A 198 -30.05 -9.06 -52.48
C LYS A 198 -29.27 -9.31 -53.77
N ALA A 199 -27.95 -9.45 -53.69
CA ALA A 199 -27.10 -9.77 -54.83
C ALA A 199 -27.56 -11.04 -55.56
N ILE A 200 -27.84 -12.12 -54.81
CA ILE A 200 -28.36 -13.37 -55.37
C ILE A 200 -29.75 -13.17 -55.96
N ALA A 201 -30.64 -12.42 -55.30
CA ALA A 201 -31.97 -12.15 -55.82
C ALA A 201 -31.91 -11.36 -57.13
N THR A 202 -31.03 -10.35 -57.23
CA THR A 202 -30.79 -9.55 -58.44
C THR A 202 -30.25 -10.41 -59.58
N ALA A 203 -29.28 -11.29 -59.30
CA ALA A 203 -28.74 -12.23 -60.29
C ALA A 203 -29.80 -13.23 -60.80
N ARG A 204 -30.66 -13.75 -59.91
CA ARG A 204 -31.73 -14.70 -60.25
C ARG A 204 -32.89 -14.11 -61.05
N LYS A 205 -32.95 -12.78 -61.22
CA LYS A 205 -33.93 -12.16 -62.15
C LYS A 205 -33.64 -12.48 -63.61
N ILE A 206 -32.39 -12.87 -63.93
CA ILE A 206 -31.98 -13.27 -65.28
C ILE A 206 -32.66 -14.61 -65.63
N PRO A 207 -33.35 -14.72 -66.78
CA PRO A 207 -34.06 -15.96 -67.14
C PRO A 207 -33.11 -17.17 -67.28
N GLU A 208 -33.50 -18.35 -66.79
CA GLU A 208 -32.66 -19.56 -66.83
C GLU A 208 -32.46 -20.15 -68.22
N ASN A 209 -33.29 -19.79 -69.20
CA ASN A 209 -33.30 -20.38 -70.55
C ASN A 209 -32.41 -19.63 -71.56
N VAL A 210 -31.38 -18.90 -71.07
CA VAL A 210 -30.50 -18.08 -71.89
C VAL A 210 -29.04 -18.51 -71.80
N SER A 211 -28.21 -18.09 -72.74
CA SER A 211 -26.77 -18.44 -72.82
C SER A 211 -25.96 -18.05 -71.59
N ALA A 212 -26.42 -17.06 -70.81
CA ALA A 212 -25.72 -16.54 -69.64
C ALA A 212 -25.94 -17.36 -68.35
N LYS A 213 -26.74 -18.43 -68.37
CA LYS A 213 -27.06 -19.24 -67.18
C LYS A 213 -25.81 -19.70 -66.43
N GLU A 214 -24.82 -20.22 -67.15
CA GLU A 214 -23.58 -20.76 -66.57
C GLU A 214 -22.80 -19.67 -65.81
N ILE A 215 -22.69 -18.47 -66.40
CA ILE A 215 -22.00 -17.31 -65.80
C ILE A 215 -22.72 -16.83 -64.53
N VAL A 216 -24.06 -16.88 -64.51
CA VAL A 216 -24.86 -16.48 -63.34
C VAL A 216 -24.69 -17.46 -62.19
N GLU A 217 -24.79 -18.77 -62.45
CA GLU A 217 -24.64 -19.80 -61.41
C GLU A 217 -23.20 -19.85 -60.87
N GLU A 218 -22.20 -19.73 -61.73
CA GLU A 218 -20.79 -19.62 -61.33
C GLU A 218 -20.58 -18.43 -60.38
N LYS A 219 -21.10 -17.25 -60.74
CA LYS A 219 -20.95 -16.04 -59.93
C LYS A 219 -21.65 -16.12 -58.58
N ILE A 220 -22.85 -16.71 -58.54
CA ILE A 220 -23.58 -16.94 -57.28
C ILE A 220 -22.80 -17.91 -56.38
N ALA A 221 -22.26 -18.99 -56.95
CA ALA A 221 -21.46 -19.96 -56.20
C ALA A 221 -20.18 -19.31 -55.62
N ASP A 222 -19.52 -18.43 -56.38
CA ASP A 222 -18.38 -17.65 -55.92
C ASP A 222 -18.74 -16.74 -54.74
N TRP A 223 -19.84 -15.98 -54.82
CA TRP A 223 -20.29 -15.14 -53.72
C TRP A 223 -20.60 -15.94 -52.46
N GLN A 224 -21.30 -17.06 -52.59
CA GLN A 224 -21.62 -17.94 -51.46
C GLN A 224 -20.36 -18.52 -50.83
N SER A 225 -19.38 -18.93 -51.65
CA SER A 225 -18.09 -19.43 -51.20
C SER A 225 -17.34 -18.35 -50.39
N VAL A 226 -17.16 -17.16 -50.96
CA VAL A 226 -16.49 -16.03 -50.28
C VAL A 226 -17.22 -15.65 -48.99
N TRP A 227 -18.55 -15.60 -49.01
CA TRP A 227 -19.35 -15.27 -47.83
C TRP A 227 -19.16 -16.30 -46.71
N SER A 228 -19.26 -17.59 -47.04
CA SER A 228 -19.09 -18.68 -46.07
C SER A 228 -17.69 -18.67 -45.44
N ALA A 229 -16.65 -18.38 -46.23
CA ALA A 229 -15.29 -18.24 -45.72
C ALA A 229 -15.15 -17.04 -44.77
N GLY A 230 -15.79 -15.90 -45.09
CA GLY A 230 -15.85 -14.74 -44.21
C GLY A 230 -16.55 -15.03 -42.87
N GLU A 231 -17.69 -15.73 -42.92
CA GLU A 231 -18.43 -16.16 -41.72
C GLU A 231 -17.60 -17.10 -40.83
N GLU A 232 -16.88 -18.06 -41.42
CA GLU A 232 -16.02 -18.98 -40.67
C GLU A 232 -14.90 -18.22 -39.94
N ILE A 233 -14.24 -17.27 -40.63
CA ILE A 233 -13.21 -16.42 -40.01
C ILE A 233 -13.81 -15.60 -38.86
N TYR A 234 -14.97 -14.98 -39.06
CA TYR A 234 -15.62 -14.15 -38.04
C TYR A 234 -16.06 -14.98 -36.81
N LEU A 235 -16.59 -16.19 -37.02
CA LEU A 235 -16.92 -17.11 -35.92
C LEU A 235 -15.68 -17.47 -35.09
N GLU A 236 -14.53 -17.64 -35.74
CA GLU A 236 -13.29 -17.92 -35.02
C GLU A 236 -12.80 -16.72 -34.21
N VAL A 237 -13.00 -15.49 -34.70
CA VAL A 237 -12.79 -14.27 -33.89
C VAL A 237 -13.65 -14.31 -32.63
N GLU A 238 -14.95 -14.61 -32.75
CA GLU A 238 -15.84 -14.70 -31.59
C GLU A 238 -15.41 -15.79 -30.59
N ASN A 239 -14.99 -16.95 -31.07
CA ASN A 239 -14.51 -18.03 -30.20
C ASN A 239 -13.25 -17.62 -29.43
N GLN A 240 -12.26 -17.04 -30.12
CA GLN A 240 -11.04 -16.55 -29.48
C GLN A 240 -11.34 -15.44 -28.45
N LEU A 241 -12.35 -14.60 -28.69
CA LEU A 241 -12.84 -13.60 -27.73
C LEU A 241 -13.43 -14.26 -26.47
N ARG A 242 -14.26 -15.30 -26.62
CA ARG A 242 -14.84 -16.05 -25.47
C ARG A 242 -13.77 -16.75 -24.64
N GLU A 243 -12.72 -17.24 -25.28
CA GLU A 243 -11.56 -17.86 -24.62
C GLU A 243 -10.57 -16.85 -24.01
N ALA A 244 -10.84 -15.55 -24.13
CA ALA A 244 -9.96 -14.46 -23.71
C ALA A 244 -8.57 -14.48 -24.38
N ASN A 245 -8.48 -15.00 -25.60
CA ASN A 245 -7.27 -15.01 -26.42
C ASN A 245 -7.27 -13.83 -27.42
N TRP A 246 -6.84 -12.66 -26.95
CA TRP A 246 -6.85 -11.42 -27.74
C TRP A 246 -5.95 -11.45 -28.96
N ASN A 247 -4.76 -12.05 -28.83
CA ASN A 247 -3.83 -12.17 -29.93
C ASN A 247 -4.40 -13.10 -31.01
N GLY A 248 -5.04 -14.21 -30.60
CA GLY A 248 -5.76 -15.09 -31.51
C GLY A 248 -6.89 -14.36 -32.24
N ALA A 249 -7.75 -13.66 -31.51
CA ALA A 249 -8.86 -12.89 -32.07
C ALA A 249 -8.39 -11.82 -33.06
N PHE A 250 -7.33 -11.07 -32.73
CA PHE A 250 -6.76 -10.07 -33.64
C PHE A 250 -6.17 -10.70 -34.90
N ASN A 251 -5.42 -11.79 -34.76
CA ASN A 251 -4.84 -12.49 -35.91
C ASN A 251 -5.91 -13.03 -36.87
N TRP A 252 -7.03 -13.55 -36.34
CA TRP A 252 -8.15 -13.97 -37.17
C TRP A 252 -8.92 -12.80 -37.77
N ALA A 253 -9.10 -11.70 -37.02
CA ALA A 253 -9.74 -10.50 -37.55
C ALA A 253 -8.98 -9.93 -38.74
N VAL A 254 -7.64 -9.88 -38.69
CA VAL A 254 -6.81 -9.42 -39.82
C VAL A 254 -7.04 -10.27 -41.08
N ARG A 255 -7.36 -11.57 -40.96
CA ARG A 255 -7.66 -12.39 -42.15
C ARG A 255 -8.93 -11.96 -42.87
N LEU A 256 -9.84 -11.24 -42.21
CA LEU A 256 -11.00 -10.64 -42.89
C LEU A 256 -10.58 -9.61 -43.93
N THR A 257 -9.46 -8.90 -43.74
CA THR A 257 -8.96 -7.91 -44.71
C THR A 257 -8.46 -8.55 -46.01
N ASP A 258 -8.17 -9.86 -45.99
CA ASP A 258 -7.79 -10.63 -47.17
C ASP A 258 -9.03 -11.11 -47.97
N SER A 259 -10.25 -10.86 -47.46
CA SER A 259 -11.49 -11.25 -48.13
C SER A 259 -11.70 -10.45 -49.42
N PRO A 260 -12.10 -11.10 -50.53
CA PRO A 260 -12.49 -10.42 -51.77
C PRO A 260 -13.73 -9.50 -51.66
N ASN A 261 -14.38 -9.48 -50.50
CA ASN A 261 -15.59 -8.71 -50.23
C ASN A 261 -15.32 -7.53 -49.28
N GLU A 262 -15.68 -6.32 -49.69
CA GLU A 262 -15.39 -5.06 -49.00
C GLU A 262 -16.07 -4.99 -47.64
N TYR A 263 -17.32 -5.46 -47.49
CA TYR A 263 -18.01 -5.52 -46.21
C TYR A 263 -17.25 -6.37 -45.18
N TRP A 264 -16.76 -7.54 -45.57
CA TRP A 264 -15.92 -8.36 -44.70
C TRP A 264 -14.58 -7.68 -44.38
N ALA A 265 -13.91 -7.14 -45.40
CA ALA A 265 -12.59 -6.54 -45.28
C ALA A 265 -12.57 -5.21 -44.49
N THR A 266 -13.68 -4.49 -44.46
CA THR A 266 -13.79 -3.18 -43.81
C THR A 266 -14.73 -3.23 -42.60
N THR A 267 -16.03 -3.32 -42.81
CA THR A 267 -17.07 -3.16 -41.77
C THR A 267 -16.95 -4.24 -40.69
N LYS A 268 -16.88 -5.52 -41.09
CA LYS A 268 -16.78 -6.63 -40.13
C LYS A 268 -15.42 -6.72 -39.47
N TYR A 269 -14.35 -6.33 -40.18
CA TYR A 269 -13.04 -6.17 -39.57
C TYR A 269 -13.06 -5.09 -38.48
N GLU A 270 -13.57 -3.89 -38.76
CA GLU A 270 -13.69 -2.81 -37.77
C GLU A 270 -14.55 -3.21 -36.57
N GLU A 271 -15.69 -3.86 -36.82
CA GLU A 271 -16.54 -4.41 -35.78
C GLU A 271 -15.78 -5.41 -34.89
N SER A 272 -15.00 -6.30 -35.51
CA SER A 272 -14.15 -7.27 -34.80
C SER A 272 -13.12 -6.58 -33.91
N ILE A 273 -12.43 -5.56 -34.43
CA ILE A 273 -11.47 -4.77 -33.64
C ILE A 273 -12.14 -4.06 -32.47
N ASN A 274 -13.32 -3.47 -32.67
CA ASN A 274 -14.07 -2.84 -31.58
C ASN A 274 -14.48 -3.84 -30.51
N ASN A 275 -14.99 -5.01 -30.92
CA ASN A 275 -15.34 -6.10 -30.01
C ASN A 275 -14.12 -6.61 -29.22
N ILE A 276 -12.96 -6.71 -29.85
CA ILE A 276 -11.68 -7.04 -29.18
C ILE A 276 -11.35 -5.99 -28.11
N ASN A 277 -11.44 -4.70 -28.43
CA ASN A 277 -11.12 -3.63 -27.48
C ASN A 277 -12.06 -3.64 -26.27
N ILE A 278 -13.37 -3.78 -26.51
CA ILE A 278 -14.38 -3.89 -25.45
C ILE A 278 -14.08 -5.10 -24.56
N ALA A 279 -13.87 -6.27 -25.15
CA ALA A 279 -13.60 -7.50 -24.40
C ALA A 279 -12.31 -7.42 -23.58
N GLN A 280 -11.26 -6.75 -24.09
CA GLN A 280 -10.04 -6.49 -23.33
C GLN A 280 -10.28 -5.59 -22.12
N GLU A 281 -11.05 -4.50 -22.27
CA GLU A 281 -11.38 -3.59 -21.18
C GLU A 281 -12.23 -4.28 -20.09
N GLU A 282 -13.23 -5.05 -20.51
CA GLU A 282 -14.05 -5.88 -19.64
C GLU A 282 -13.18 -6.88 -18.87
N ASN A 283 -12.28 -7.59 -19.55
CA ASN A 283 -11.40 -8.56 -18.91
C ASN A 283 -10.37 -7.91 -17.97
N ALA A 284 -9.86 -6.73 -18.30
CA ALA A 284 -9.00 -5.97 -17.38
C ALA A 284 -9.75 -5.58 -16.10
N THR A 285 -11.04 -5.23 -16.22
CA THR A 285 -11.93 -4.96 -15.09
C THR A 285 -12.19 -6.22 -14.26
N LEU A 286 -12.45 -7.36 -14.91
CA LEU A 286 -12.64 -8.64 -14.24
C LEU A 286 -11.37 -9.16 -13.56
N SER A 287 -10.21 -8.93 -14.15
CA SER A 287 -8.91 -9.26 -13.54
C SER A 287 -8.71 -8.50 -12.23
N LYS A 288 -9.03 -7.19 -12.20
CA LYS A 288 -9.03 -6.41 -10.95
C LYS A 288 -10.04 -6.96 -9.94
N ALA A 289 -11.26 -7.30 -10.39
CA ALA A 289 -12.28 -7.91 -9.54
C ALA A 289 -11.81 -9.24 -8.94
N LYS A 290 -11.12 -10.09 -9.71
CA LYS A 290 -10.55 -11.36 -9.24
C LYS A 290 -9.49 -11.17 -8.16
N THR A 291 -8.62 -10.16 -8.30
CA THR A 291 -7.65 -9.80 -7.25
C THR A 291 -8.36 -9.36 -5.97
N GLN A 292 -9.43 -8.56 -6.10
CA GLN A 292 -10.26 -8.14 -4.96
C GLN A 292 -10.97 -9.33 -4.29
N VAL A 293 -11.45 -10.32 -5.06
CA VAL A 293 -12.00 -11.57 -4.49
C VAL A 293 -10.92 -12.39 -3.76
N THR A 294 -9.67 -12.29 -4.19
CA THR A 294 -8.54 -13.00 -3.57
C THR A 294 -8.15 -12.38 -2.23
N SER A 295 -8.24 -11.05 -2.08
CA SER A 295 -7.96 -10.39 -0.80
C SER A 295 -8.88 -10.88 0.33
N GLY A 296 -10.12 -11.25 -0.02
CA GLY A 296 -11.13 -11.77 0.91
C GLY A 296 -11.75 -10.72 1.82
N LYS A 297 -11.35 -9.45 1.71
CA LYS A 297 -11.94 -8.34 2.49
C LYS A 297 -13.36 -8.07 2.03
N ILE A 298 -14.26 -7.78 2.96
CA ILE A 298 -15.68 -7.56 2.67
C ILE A 298 -15.90 -6.43 1.66
N ASP A 299 -15.21 -5.29 1.84
CA ASP A 299 -15.28 -4.15 0.92
C ASP A 299 -14.82 -4.51 -0.50
N ASP A 300 -13.72 -5.26 -0.60
CA ASP A 300 -13.18 -5.72 -1.88
C ASP A 300 -14.13 -6.70 -2.56
N LEU A 301 -14.78 -7.59 -1.81
CA LEU A 301 -15.79 -8.52 -2.34
C LEU A 301 -17.00 -7.78 -2.90
N ILE A 302 -17.53 -6.79 -2.18
CA ILE A 302 -18.65 -5.96 -2.66
C ILE A 302 -18.23 -5.18 -3.91
N SER A 303 -17.03 -4.60 -3.92
CA SER A 303 -16.48 -3.89 -5.07
C SER A 303 -16.33 -4.80 -6.29
N ALA A 304 -15.82 -6.02 -6.11
CA ALA A 304 -15.67 -7.01 -7.17
C ALA A 304 -17.02 -7.41 -7.77
N ILE A 305 -18.03 -7.64 -6.93
CA ILE A 305 -19.41 -7.95 -7.35
C ILE A 305 -19.99 -6.81 -8.19
N ASN A 306 -19.82 -5.57 -7.75
CA ASN A 306 -20.32 -4.40 -8.48
C ASN A 306 -19.61 -4.20 -9.83
N LYS A 307 -18.30 -4.49 -9.92
CA LYS A 307 -17.55 -4.41 -11.18
C LYS A 307 -17.98 -5.51 -12.15
N ALA A 308 -18.02 -6.75 -11.70
CA ALA A 308 -18.44 -7.89 -12.51
C ALA A 308 -19.93 -7.79 -12.91
N GLY A 309 -20.78 -7.22 -12.06
CA GLY A 309 -22.20 -7.03 -12.33
C GLY A 309 -22.54 -5.97 -13.39
N ARG A 310 -21.55 -5.20 -13.87
CA ARG A 310 -21.72 -4.21 -14.95
C ARG A 310 -21.55 -4.82 -16.34
N ILE A 311 -20.98 -6.02 -16.45
CA ILE A 311 -20.79 -6.71 -17.73
C ILE A 311 -22.17 -7.11 -18.28
N ASP A 312 -22.43 -6.74 -19.54
CA ASP A 312 -23.70 -7.03 -20.21
C ASP A 312 -23.88 -8.54 -20.44
N LYS A 313 -25.13 -9.01 -20.48
CA LYS A 313 -25.44 -10.42 -20.76
C LYS A 313 -24.99 -10.90 -22.14
N LYS A 314 -24.88 -9.99 -23.10
CA LYS A 314 -24.39 -10.26 -24.46
C LYS A 314 -22.87 -10.15 -24.58
N GLY A 315 -22.17 -9.64 -23.56
CA GLY A 315 -20.73 -9.47 -23.58
C GLY A 315 -19.99 -10.80 -23.55
N TYR A 316 -18.84 -10.87 -24.22
CA TYR A 316 -18.00 -12.07 -24.29
C TYR A 316 -17.49 -12.51 -22.90
N ALA A 317 -17.32 -11.57 -21.97
CA ALA A 317 -16.82 -11.84 -20.63
C ALA A 317 -17.93 -12.17 -19.60
N TYR A 318 -19.19 -12.29 -20.02
CA TYR A 318 -20.33 -12.45 -19.10
C TYR A 318 -20.23 -13.69 -18.21
N GLU A 319 -19.88 -14.85 -18.78
CA GLU A 319 -19.76 -16.10 -18.01
C GLU A 319 -18.66 -16.01 -16.94
N GLN A 320 -17.52 -15.41 -17.29
CA GLN A 320 -16.42 -15.18 -16.37
C GLN A 320 -16.83 -14.21 -15.25
N ALA A 321 -17.59 -13.16 -15.59
CA ALA A 321 -18.15 -12.23 -14.62
C ALA A 321 -19.10 -12.94 -13.64
N GLN A 322 -19.99 -13.83 -14.12
CA GLN A 322 -20.89 -14.60 -13.25
C GLN A 322 -20.13 -15.55 -12.33
N ALA A 323 -19.06 -16.19 -12.81
CA ALA A 323 -18.20 -17.03 -11.97
C ALA A 323 -17.54 -16.22 -10.84
N ILE A 324 -17.03 -15.02 -11.14
CA ILE A 324 -16.45 -14.11 -10.14
C ILE A 324 -17.52 -13.67 -9.13
N ILE A 325 -18.73 -13.31 -9.58
CA ILE A 325 -19.83 -12.93 -8.69
C ILE A 325 -20.21 -14.10 -7.77
N ALA A 326 -20.31 -15.32 -8.29
CA ALA A 326 -20.64 -16.50 -7.50
C ALA A 326 -19.58 -16.79 -6.42
N GLN A 327 -18.30 -16.73 -6.79
CA GLN A 327 -17.19 -16.91 -5.83
C GLN A 327 -17.16 -15.80 -4.78
N ALA A 328 -17.32 -14.55 -5.19
CA ALA A 328 -17.35 -13.40 -4.30
C ALA A 328 -18.54 -13.47 -3.33
N LYS A 329 -19.73 -13.84 -3.83
CA LYS A 329 -20.95 -14.06 -3.05
C LYS A 329 -20.72 -15.12 -1.97
N ALA A 330 -20.14 -16.27 -2.32
CA ALA A 330 -19.87 -17.34 -1.36
C ALA A 330 -18.93 -16.88 -0.24
N LYS A 331 -17.84 -16.19 -0.59
CA LYS A 331 -16.90 -15.63 0.41
C LYS A 331 -17.54 -14.54 1.26
N LEU A 332 -18.36 -13.67 0.67
CA LEU A 332 -19.06 -12.59 1.38
C LEU A 332 -20.00 -13.17 2.45
N VAL A 333 -20.82 -14.16 2.07
CA VAL A 333 -21.72 -14.87 2.99
C VAL A 333 -20.92 -15.53 4.12
N ALA A 334 -19.83 -16.23 3.81
CA ALA A 334 -18.99 -16.86 4.82
C ALA A 334 -18.37 -15.85 5.82
N ASN A 335 -17.92 -14.69 5.33
CA ASN A 335 -17.43 -13.61 6.19
C ASN A 335 -18.54 -13.06 7.11
N ILE A 336 -19.75 -12.86 6.58
CA ILE A 336 -20.90 -12.41 7.37
C ILE A 336 -21.27 -13.43 8.46
N GLU A 337 -21.31 -14.72 8.11
CA GLU A 337 -21.53 -15.79 9.08
C GLU A 337 -20.45 -15.80 10.17
N GLN A 338 -19.21 -15.47 9.83
CA GLN A 338 -18.12 -15.34 10.80
C GLN A 338 -18.34 -14.16 11.74
N LEU A 339 -18.79 -12.99 11.25
CA LEU A 339 -19.15 -11.84 12.10
C LEU A 339 -20.25 -12.22 13.09
N ILE A 340 -21.27 -12.94 12.63
CA ILE A 340 -22.37 -13.44 13.48
C ILE A 340 -21.83 -14.40 14.56
N LYS A 341 -20.97 -15.36 14.19
CA LYS A 341 -20.34 -16.31 15.14
C LYS A 341 -19.48 -15.60 16.19
N GLN A 342 -18.74 -14.58 15.77
CA GLN A 342 -17.90 -13.76 16.64
C GLN A 342 -18.69 -12.72 17.43
N GLN A 343 -19.99 -12.58 17.16
CA GLN A 343 -20.87 -11.57 17.76
C GLN A 343 -20.38 -10.13 17.50
N ASP A 344 -19.79 -9.89 16.33
CA ASP A 344 -19.37 -8.56 15.90
C ASP A 344 -20.53 -7.81 15.21
N TRP A 345 -21.52 -7.48 16.03
CA TRP A 345 -22.78 -6.87 15.58
C TRP A 345 -22.59 -5.50 14.93
N ARG A 346 -21.55 -4.77 15.33
CA ARG A 346 -21.25 -3.44 14.79
C ARG A 346 -20.69 -3.52 13.38
N GLU A 347 -19.79 -4.46 13.11
CA GLU A 347 -19.32 -4.65 11.73
C GLU A 347 -20.44 -5.24 10.86
N LEU A 348 -21.23 -6.16 11.43
CA LEU A 348 -22.35 -6.78 10.73
C LEU A 348 -23.34 -5.74 10.18
N ILE A 349 -23.78 -4.76 11.01
CA ILE A 349 -24.75 -3.74 10.57
C ILE A 349 -24.21 -2.86 9.43
N LEU A 350 -22.92 -2.54 9.45
CA LEU A 350 -22.25 -1.72 8.42
C LEU A 350 -22.19 -2.46 7.08
N VAL A 351 -21.91 -3.75 7.13
CA VAL A 351 -21.77 -4.60 5.95
C VAL A 351 -23.14 -4.89 5.32
N THR A 352 -24.14 -5.25 6.12
CA THR A 352 -25.47 -5.66 5.62
C THR A 352 -26.15 -4.59 4.79
N GLY A 353 -26.01 -3.31 5.16
CA GLY A 353 -26.59 -2.19 4.42
C GLY A 353 -25.97 -1.93 3.04
N ARG A 354 -24.80 -2.53 2.76
CA ARG A 354 -24.01 -2.31 1.53
C ARG A 354 -24.08 -3.48 0.55
N ILE A 355 -24.80 -4.54 0.89
CA ILE A 355 -24.92 -5.74 0.06
C ILE A 355 -25.74 -5.43 -1.21
N PRO A 356 -25.19 -5.66 -2.41
CA PRO A 356 -25.91 -5.39 -3.66
C PRO A 356 -27.18 -6.23 -3.80
N ARG A 357 -28.29 -5.59 -4.20
CA ARG A 357 -29.59 -6.26 -4.45
C ARG A 357 -29.52 -7.31 -5.57
N SER A 358 -28.57 -7.19 -6.48
CA SER A 358 -28.33 -8.13 -7.59
C SER A 358 -28.01 -9.56 -7.11
N LEU A 359 -27.53 -9.74 -5.87
CA LEU A 359 -27.15 -11.04 -5.32
C LEU A 359 -28.32 -11.93 -4.91
N LYS A 360 -29.56 -11.41 -4.91
CA LYS A 360 -30.77 -12.11 -4.45
C LYS A 360 -30.63 -12.66 -3.02
N LEU A 361 -30.16 -11.82 -2.09
CA LEU A 361 -29.94 -12.17 -0.68
C LEU A 361 -30.84 -11.37 0.27
N GLN A 362 -31.91 -10.74 -0.22
CA GLN A 362 -32.70 -9.77 0.53
C GLN A 362 -33.27 -10.33 1.84
N GLU A 363 -33.80 -11.56 1.82
CA GLU A 363 -34.32 -12.22 3.02
C GLU A 363 -33.21 -12.45 4.06
N ARG A 364 -32.07 -13.04 3.65
CA ARG A 364 -30.92 -13.19 4.53
C ARG A 364 -30.39 -11.86 5.06
N THR A 365 -30.33 -10.82 4.23
CA THR A 365 -29.88 -9.49 4.64
C THR A 365 -30.81 -8.88 5.69
N LYS A 366 -32.14 -9.07 5.56
CA LYS A 366 -33.11 -8.65 6.58
C LYS A 366 -32.84 -9.34 7.92
N ASP A 367 -32.62 -10.66 7.91
CA ASP A 367 -32.32 -11.43 9.12
C ASP A 367 -30.99 -11.01 9.76
N TRP A 368 -29.96 -10.79 8.95
CA TRP A 368 -28.66 -10.28 9.43
C TRP A 368 -28.79 -8.90 10.06
N GLN A 369 -29.62 -8.03 9.48
CA GLN A 369 -29.87 -6.70 10.03
C GLN A 369 -30.61 -6.79 11.38
N ILE A 370 -31.62 -7.66 11.50
CA ILE A 370 -32.29 -7.93 12.77
C ILE A 370 -31.28 -8.41 13.82
N LEU A 371 -30.45 -9.41 13.49
CA LEU A 371 -29.41 -9.91 14.40
C LEU A 371 -28.40 -8.83 14.79
N ALA A 372 -27.98 -7.99 13.84
CA ALA A 372 -27.03 -6.92 14.08
C ALA A 372 -27.60 -5.85 15.02
N ASN A 373 -28.84 -5.43 14.78
CA ASN A 373 -29.55 -4.48 15.63
C ASN A 373 -29.71 -5.06 17.04
N ALA A 374 -30.27 -6.26 17.15
CA ALA A 374 -30.51 -6.94 18.42
C ALA A 374 -29.21 -7.11 19.23
N GLY A 375 -28.17 -7.64 18.59
CA GLY A 375 -26.88 -7.83 19.24
C GLY A 375 -26.19 -6.52 19.62
N SER A 376 -26.37 -5.45 18.84
CA SER A 376 -25.84 -4.12 19.17
C SER A 376 -26.53 -3.52 20.39
N SER A 377 -27.86 -3.63 20.49
CA SER A 377 -28.63 -3.19 21.68
C SER A 377 -28.23 -3.98 22.92
N ALA A 378 -28.08 -5.31 22.82
CA ALA A 378 -27.63 -6.13 23.95
C ALA A 378 -26.23 -5.73 24.45
N LYS A 379 -25.36 -5.25 23.55
CA LYS A 379 -24.00 -4.81 23.88
C LYS A 379 -23.95 -3.50 24.68
N LEU A 380 -25.06 -2.78 24.81
CA LEU A 380 -25.16 -1.62 25.70
C LEU A 380 -25.03 -2.01 27.18
N ASP A 381 -25.18 -3.30 27.53
CA ASP A 381 -25.04 -3.82 28.89
C ASP A 381 -26.00 -3.13 29.90
N THR A 382 -27.21 -2.83 29.44
CA THR A 382 -28.28 -2.26 30.25
C THR A 382 -29.53 -3.13 30.17
N VAL A 383 -30.40 -3.03 31.18
CA VAL A 383 -31.71 -3.72 31.16
C VAL A 383 -32.49 -3.33 29.90
N PHE A 384 -32.59 -2.04 29.62
CA PHE A 384 -33.26 -1.52 28.42
C PHE A 384 -32.65 -2.06 27.12
N GLY A 385 -31.32 -2.07 27.01
CA GLY A 385 -30.64 -2.59 25.81
C GLY A 385 -30.84 -4.09 25.60
N LEU A 386 -30.95 -4.89 26.67
CA LEU A 386 -31.29 -6.31 26.58
C LEU A 386 -32.75 -6.54 26.21
N GLU A 387 -33.68 -5.74 26.76
CA GLU A 387 -35.10 -5.79 26.40
C GLU A 387 -35.32 -5.44 24.92
N GLU A 388 -34.68 -4.37 24.43
CA GLU A 388 -34.69 -3.98 23.02
C GLU A 388 -34.07 -5.07 22.12
N ALA A 389 -32.97 -5.69 22.58
CA ALA A 389 -32.34 -6.79 21.86
C ALA A 389 -33.28 -7.98 21.68
N ILE A 390 -34.03 -8.34 22.73
CA ILE A 390 -35.02 -9.40 22.69
C ILE A 390 -36.15 -9.04 21.72
N GLU A 391 -36.71 -7.83 21.84
CA GLU A 391 -37.79 -7.36 20.96
C GLU A 391 -37.37 -7.40 19.49
N GLU A 392 -36.16 -6.93 19.17
CA GLU A 392 -35.63 -6.94 17.81
C GLU A 392 -35.41 -8.38 17.31
N ALA A 393 -34.77 -9.25 18.11
CA ALA A 393 -34.54 -10.64 17.72
C ALA A 393 -35.83 -11.46 17.56
N GLN A 394 -36.92 -11.08 18.24
CA GLN A 394 -38.24 -11.70 18.07
C GLN A 394 -38.85 -11.44 16.68
N LYS A 395 -38.38 -10.42 15.94
CA LYS A 395 -38.83 -10.13 14.57
C LYS A 395 -38.32 -11.15 13.54
N LEU A 396 -37.40 -12.05 13.92
CA LEU A 396 -36.97 -13.16 13.06
C LEU A 396 -38.13 -14.13 12.80
N GLU A 397 -38.37 -14.40 11.52
CA GLU A 397 -39.42 -15.31 11.07
C GLU A 397 -39.05 -16.78 11.41
N LYS A 398 -40.05 -17.64 11.62
CA LYS A 398 -39.84 -19.02 12.13
C LYS A 398 -39.13 -19.93 11.13
N ASP A 399 -39.27 -19.64 9.85
CA ASP A 399 -38.66 -20.31 8.71
C ASP A 399 -37.26 -19.77 8.38
N SER A 400 -36.83 -18.67 9.02
CA SER A 400 -35.47 -18.16 8.89
C SER A 400 -34.43 -19.18 9.34
N GLU A 401 -33.34 -19.27 8.56
CA GLU A 401 -32.16 -20.06 8.91
C GLU A 401 -31.53 -19.62 10.25
N TYR A 402 -31.73 -18.36 10.64
CA TYR A 402 -31.17 -17.78 11.86
C TYR A 402 -32.14 -17.81 13.06
N TYR A 403 -33.36 -18.32 12.88
CA TYR A 403 -34.37 -18.35 13.95
C TYR A 403 -33.86 -19.04 15.22
N ARG A 404 -33.25 -20.22 15.09
CA ARG A 404 -32.70 -20.98 16.24
C ARG A 404 -31.59 -20.22 16.96
N LEU A 405 -30.75 -19.51 16.21
CA LEU A 405 -29.71 -18.66 16.78
C LEU A 405 -30.34 -17.50 17.56
N GLY A 406 -31.33 -16.82 16.97
CA GLY A 406 -32.09 -15.76 17.61
C GLY A 406 -32.73 -16.22 18.92
N GLN A 407 -33.41 -17.36 18.93
CA GLN A 407 -34.01 -17.92 20.15
C GLN A 407 -32.97 -18.21 21.24
N LYS A 408 -31.79 -18.75 20.87
CA LYS A 408 -30.70 -18.96 21.83
C LYS A 408 -30.17 -17.66 22.42
N LEU A 409 -30.08 -16.60 21.61
CA LEU A 409 -29.67 -15.27 22.08
C LEU A 409 -30.73 -14.68 23.03
N ILE A 410 -32.00 -14.76 22.67
CA ILE A 410 -33.14 -14.32 23.49
C ILE A 410 -33.10 -15.01 24.86
N SER A 411 -33.07 -16.35 24.91
CA SER A 411 -33.05 -17.09 26.18
C SER A 411 -31.85 -16.74 27.05
N ARG A 412 -30.71 -16.39 26.42
CA ARG A 412 -29.54 -15.90 27.16
C ARG A 412 -29.79 -14.50 27.72
N TRP A 413 -30.29 -13.57 26.91
CA TRP A 413 -30.54 -12.18 27.34
C TRP A 413 -31.62 -12.09 28.41
N GLU A 414 -32.66 -12.93 28.34
CA GLU A 414 -33.69 -13.04 29.40
C GLU A 414 -33.08 -13.39 30.76
N LEU A 415 -32.12 -14.32 30.79
CA LEU A 415 -31.39 -14.65 32.02
C LEU A 415 -30.47 -13.51 32.49
N GLU A 416 -29.89 -12.74 31.56
CA GLU A 416 -28.97 -11.65 31.89
C GLU A 416 -29.69 -10.39 32.40
N ILE A 417 -30.98 -10.17 32.12
CA ILE A 417 -31.72 -8.95 32.53
C ILE A 417 -31.68 -8.72 34.04
N ASP A 418 -32.05 -9.73 34.84
CA ASP A 418 -32.09 -9.60 36.30
C ASP A 418 -30.67 -9.43 36.87
N ASP A 419 -29.69 -10.11 36.29
CA ASP A 419 -28.30 -10.01 36.70
C ASP A 419 -27.70 -8.62 36.40
N VAL A 420 -27.98 -8.05 35.23
CA VAL A 420 -27.56 -6.69 34.89
C VAL A 420 -28.21 -5.68 35.82
N ARG A 421 -29.47 -5.89 36.23
CA ARG A 421 -30.13 -5.07 37.25
C ARG A 421 -29.39 -5.12 38.59
N HIS A 422 -29.06 -6.30 39.08
CA HIS A 422 -28.29 -6.48 40.32
C HIS A 422 -26.89 -5.87 40.22
N LEU A 423 -26.17 -6.10 39.12
CA LEU A 423 -24.84 -5.52 38.90
C LEU A 423 -24.87 -3.99 38.85
N SER A 424 -25.84 -3.41 38.13
CA SER A 424 -25.98 -1.96 38.03
C SER A 424 -26.21 -1.33 39.42
N LYS A 425 -27.15 -1.88 40.20
CA LYS A 425 -27.43 -1.44 41.56
C LYS A 425 -26.24 -1.65 42.50
N ALA A 426 -25.53 -2.77 42.37
CA ALA A 426 -24.31 -3.02 43.14
C ALA A 426 -23.22 -1.98 42.84
N ARG A 427 -23.01 -1.64 41.56
CA ARG A 427 -22.07 -0.58 41.14
C ARG A 427 -22.48 0.79 41.68
N GLU A 428 -23.77 1.09 41.73
CA GLU A 428 -24.30 2.33 42.32
C GLU A 428 -23.94 2.44 43.81
N PHE A 429 -24.19 1.38 44.59
CA PHE A 429 -23.76 1.34 45.99
C PHE A 429 -22.25 1.55 46.11
N ALA A 430 -21.45 0.86 45.30
CA ALA A 430 -20.00 0.96 45.35
C ALA A 430 -19.45 2.35 44.99
N ARG A 431 -20.21 3.20 44.29
CA ARG A 431 -19.76 4.53 43.82
C ARG A 431 -19.31 5.45 44.96
N VAL A 432 -19.97 5.37 46.12
CA VAL A 432 -19.62 6.20 47.30
C VAL A 432 -18.31 5.73 47.95
N GLY A 433 -17.94 4.46 47.78
CA GLY A 433 -16.68 3.90 48.27
C GLY A 433 -16.56 3.74 49.79
N THR A 434 -17.63 3.98 50.58
CA THR A 434 -17.62 3.70 52.02
C THR A 434 -17.72 2.21 52.28
N MET A 435 -17.14 1.73 53.39
CA MET A 435 -17.21 0.32 53.77
C MET A 435 -18.64 -0.22 53.83
N ALA A 436 -19.57 0.56 54.41
CA ALA A 436 -20.98 0.19 54.48
C ALA A 436 -21.61 0.01 53.09
N ASN A 437 -21.33 0.92 52.14
CA ASN A 437 -21.88 0.83 50.79
C ASN A 437 -21.18 -0.23 49.93
N LEU A 438 -19.89 -0.47 50.13
CA LEU A 438 -19.17 -1.59 49.49
C LEU A 438 -19.71 -2.94 49.96
N ASN A 439 -20.07 -3.08 51.23
CA ASN A 439 -20.75 -4.29 51.74
C ASN A 439 -22.13 -4.48 51.11
N LYS A 440 -22.92 -3.40 50.94
CA LYS A 440 -24.19 -3.45 50.20
C LYS A 440 -23.98 -3.87 48.74
N ALA A 441 -22.97 -3.33 48.07
CA ALA A 441 -22.60 -3.71 46.71
C ALA A 441 -22.26 -5.20 46.60
N ILE A 442 -21.44 -5.71 47.53
CA ILE A 442 -21.08 -7.14 47.58
C ILE A 442 -22.31 -8.02 47.83
N ALA A 443 -23.21 -7.62 48.72
CA ALA A 443 -24.43 -8.35 49.00
C ALA A 443 -25.35 -8.39 47.76
N GLU A 444 -25.55 -7.26 47.09
CA GLU A 444 -26.38 -7.15 45.89
C GLU A 444 -25.82 -7.98 44.73
N ALA A 445 -24.53 -7.85 44.40
CA ALA A 445 -23.89 -8.68 43.37
C ALA A 445 -23.82 -10.17 43.77
N GLY A 446 -23.89 -10.47 45.07
CA GLY A 446 -23.92 -11.83 45.60
C GLY A 446 -25.22 -12.58 45.34
N LEU A 447 -26.31 -11.87 44.95
CA LEU A 447 -27.58 -12.47 44.57
C LEU A 447 -27.49 -13.22 43.23
N ILE A 448 -26.47 -12.93 42.42
CA ILE A 448 -26.25 -13.56 41.13
C ILE A 448 -25.73 -14.99 41.33
N VAL A 449 -26.50 -15.96 40.85
CA VAL A 449 -26.22 -17.40 41.00
C VAL A 449 -25.20 -17.90 40.00
N SER A 450 -24.47 -18.99 40.34
CA SER A 450 -23.38 -19.54 39.53
C SER A 450 -23.79 -20.10 38.16
N SER A 451 -25.08 -20.38 37.96
CA SER A 451 -25.61 -20.86 36.68
C SER A 451 -25.81 -19.76 35.65
N ASN A 452 -25.82 -18.48 36.06
CA ASN A 452 -26.09 -17.37 35.16
C ASN A 452 -24.80 -16.92 34.42
N PRO A 453 -24.87 -16.61 33.11
CA PRO A 453 -23.76 -16.03 32.34
C PRO A 453 -22.98 -14.89 33.02
N ARG A 454 -23.62 -14.06 33.87
CA ARG A 454 -22.97 -12.89 34.50
C ARG A 454 -22.31 -13.18 35.85
N TYR A 455 -22.33 -14.42 36.33
CA TYR A 455 -21.70 -14.79 37.60
C TYR A 455 -20.21 -14.46 37.68
N GLY A 456 -19.47 -14.73 36.60
CA GLY A 456 -18.03 -14.46 36.55
C GLY A 456 -17.73 -12.97 36.75
N GLU A 457 -18.52 -12.11 36.12
CA GLU A 457 -18.43 -10.67 36.26
C GLU A 457 -18.75 -10.22 37.70
N ALA A 458 -19.84 -10.72 38.28
CA ALA A 458 -20.23 -10.45 39.65
C ALA A 458 -19.11 -10.80 40.64
N ARG A 459 -18.46 -11.95 40.47
CA ARG A 459 -17.35 -12.38 41.33
C ARG A 459 -16.11 -11.50 41.22
N GLN A 460 -15.80 -11.02 40.02
CA GLN A 460 -14.70 -10.06 39.84
C GLN A 460 -15.00 -8.73 40.57
N GLN A 461 -16.22 -8.20 40.45
CA GLN A 461 -16.62 -6.97 41.15
C GLN A 461 -16.58 -7.16 42.68
N ILE A 462 -17.10 -8.27 43.19
CA ILE A 462 -17.05 -8.61 44.63
C ILE A 462 -15.60 -8.68 45.12
N ALA A 463 -14.70 -9.32 44.37
CA ALA A 463 -13.29 -9.41 44.74
C ALA A 463 -12.63 -8.03 44.81
N LYS A 464 -12.94 -7.15 43.84
CA LYS A 464 -12.47 -5.77 43.81
C LYS A 464 -12.95 -4.98 45.04
N TRP A 465 -14.23 -5.01 45.35
CA TRP A 465 -14.79 -4.29 46.51
C TRP A 465 -14.27 -4.83 47.83
N ARG A 466 -14.08 -6.15 47.96
CA ARG A 466 -13.41 -6.75 49.14
C ARG A 466 -11.97 -6.24 49.31
N GLY A 467 -11.24 -6.07 48.21
CA GLY A 467 -9.92 -5.45 48.23
C GLY A 467 -9.96 -3.99 48.70
N GLN A 468 -10.93 -3.20 48.23
CA GLN A 468 -11.13 -1.82 48.67
C GLN A 468 -11.46 -1.73 50.17
N ILE A 469 -12.33 -2.61 50.67
CA ILE A 469 -12.64 -2.69 52.10
C ILE A 469 -11.37 -2.93 52.92
N ARG A 470 -10.54 -3.94 52.56
CA ARG A 470 -9.26 -4.21 53.25
C ARG A 470 -8.32 -3.01 53.23
N THR A 471 -8.25 -2.30 52.11
CA THR A 471 -7.45 -1.05 52.03
C THR A 471 -7.96 -0.01 53.02
N ILE A 472 -9.28 0.17 53.15
CA ILE A 472 -9.88 1.11 54.12
C ILE A 472 -9.57 0.66 55.55
N GLU A 473 -9.67 -0.63 55.85
CA GLU A 473 -9.40 -1.22 57.18
C GLU A 473 -7.94 -1.09 57.59
N ASP A 474 -7.00 -1.35 56.68
CA ASP A 474 -5.56 -1.40 56.98
C ASP A 474 -4.86 -0.04 56.84
N ARG A 475 -5.46 0.94 56.16
CA ARG A 475 -4.85 2.27 55.96
C ARG A 475 -4.52 2.97 57.29
N PRO A 476 -5.38 2.97 58.33
CA PRO A 476 -5.05 3.56 59.63
C PRO A 476 -3.83 2.91 60.29
N VAL A 477 -3.68 1.58 60.17
CA VAL A 477 -2.52 0.84 60.70
C VAL A 477 -1.24 1.31 60.02
N LEU A 478 -1.26 1.42 58.69
CA LEU A 478 -0.12 1.92 57.92
C LEU A 478 0.21 3.37 58.28
N ASN A 479 -0.80 4.23 58.45
CA ASN A 479 -0.60 5.63 58.86
C ASN A 479 0.05 5.73 60.23
N ARG A 480 -0.47 4.99 61.22
CA ARG A 480 0.07 4.95 62.58
C ARG A 480 1.51 4.43 62.59
N ALA A 481 1.83 3.42 61.79
CA ALA A 481 3.20 2.94 61.68
C ALA A 481 4.16 4.01 61.16
N ARG A 482 3.73 4.83 60.19
CA ARG A 482 4.52 5.96 59.68
C ARG A 482 4.72 7.02 60.75
N GLU A 483 3.70 7.38 61.50
CA GLU A 483 3.79 8.33 62.61
C GLU A 483 4.77 7.86 63.70
N LEU A 484 4.70 6.57 64.08
CA LEU A 484 5.64 5.97 65.04
C LEU A 484 7.09 6.08 64.57
N SER A 485 7.34 6.07 63.26
CA SER A 485 8.68 6.16 62.70
C SER A 485 9.31 7.57 62.77
N TYR A 486 8.53 8.62 63.04
CA TYR A 486 9.01 10.01 63.07
C TYR A 486 10.02 10.28 64.19
N GLY A 487 10.04 9.46 65.24
CA GLY A 487 11.07 9.55 66.29
C GLY A 487 12.50 9.31 65.77
N ASN A 488 12.67 8.79 64.55
CA ASN A 488 13.94 8.61 63.84
C ASN A 488 15.06 7.94 64.66
N ASN A 489 14.68 6.96 65.47
CA ASN A 489 15.56 6.21 66.36
C ASN A 489 15.19 4.72 66.36
N VAL A 490 16.07 3.88 66.92
CA VAL A 490 15.91 2.42 66.91
C VAL A 490 14.57 1.97 67.50
N ASN A 491 14.16 2.55 68.63
CA ASN A 491 12.90 2.20 69.29
C ASN A 491 11.67 2.58 68.45
N ALA A 492 11.69 3.79 67.86
CA ALA A 492 10.66 4.29 66.96
C ALA A 492 10.47 3.39 65.73
N TRP A 493 11.57 3.02 65.07
CA TRP A 493 11.53 2.12 63.91
C TRP A 493 11.09 0.70 64.27
N GLN A 494 11.50 0.16 65.42
CA GLN A 494 11.03 -1.15 65.88
C GLN A 494 9.52 -1.17 66.11
N LYS A 495 8.96 -0.13 66.74
CA LYS A 495 7.51 0.02 66.92
C LYS A 495 6.80 0.15 65.59
N ALA A 496 7.33 0.95 64.67
CA ALA A 496 6.77 1.11 63.32
C ALA A 496 6.75 -0.22 62.55
N ILE A 497 7.83 -1.01 62.62
CA ILE A 497 7.90 -2.36 62.00
C ILE A 497 6.86 -3.30 62.61
N ALA A 498 6.68 -3.27 63.94
CA ALA A 498 5.66 -4.10 64.60
C ALA A 498 4.25 -3.74 64.11
N GLU A 499 3.95 -2.46 63.95
CA GLU A 499 2.64 -1.98 63.48
C GLU A 499 2.36 -2.39 62.03
N VAL A 500 3.30 -2.21 61.09
CA VAL A 500 3.08 -2.66 59.68
C VAL A 500 2.97 -4.18 59.53
N ASN A 501 3.49 -4.97 60.47
CA ASN A 501 3.34 -6.43 60.43
C ASN A 501 1.93 -6.89 60.81
N LEU A 502 1.09 -6.02 61.35
CA LEU A 502 -0.33 -6.29 61.57
C LEU A 502 -1.11 -6.33 60.25
N ILE A 503 -0.59 -5.72 59.20
CA ILE A 503 -1.22 -5.71 57.87
C ILE A 503 -1.03 -7.09 57.23
N SER A 504 -2.15 -7.76 56.95
CA SER A 504 -2.17 -9.11 56.41
C SER A 504 -1.61 -9.20 54.99
N ARG A 505 -1.05 -10.36 54.61
CA ARG A 505 -0.48 -10.63 53.27
C ARG A 505 -1.49 -10.51 52.13
N ASN A 506 -2.78 -10.70 52.43
CA ASN A 506 -3.89 -10.59 51.47
C ASN A 506 -4.43 -9.16 51.31
N SER A 507 -3.85 -8.20 52.04
CA SER A 507 -4.16 -6.78 51.92
C SER A 507 -3.47 -6.18 50.69
N PRO A 508 -4.17 -5.34 49.90
CA PRO A 508 -3.52 -4.56 48.85
C PRO A 508 -2.37 -3.66 49.36
N LEU A 509 -2.37 -3.29 50.65
CA LEU A 509 -1.34 -2.44 51.26
C LEU A 509 -0.11 -3.22 51.75
N TYR A 510 -0.11 -4.55 51.67
CA TYR A 510 0.97 -5.38 52.22
C TYR A 510 2.35 -5.04 51.63
N ASN A 511 2.44 -4.87 50.32
CA ASN A 511 3.71 -4.60 49.65
C ASN A 511 4.29 -3.23 50.06
N GLU A 512 3.43 -2.22 50.15
CA GLU A 512 3.79 -0.88 50.63
C GLU A 512 4.28 -0.95 52.09
N ALA A 513 3.52 -1.64 52.95
CA ALA A 513 3.87 -1.86 54.35
C ALA A 513 5.23 -2.56 54.53
N GLN A 514 5.52 -3.60 53.73
CA GLN A 514 6.80 -4.31 53.76
C GLN A 514 7.96 -3.46 53.24
N GLN A 515 7.72 -2.55 52.31
CA GLN A 515 8.75 -1.62 51.86
C GLN A 515 9.15 -0.66 52.99
N TYR A 516 8.20 -0.11 53.73
CA TYR A 516 8.50 0.68 54.93
C TYR A 516 9.27 -0.14 55.97
N ALA A 517 8.85 -1.38 56.23
CA ALA A 517 9.55 -2.27 57.15
C ALA A 517 11.02 -2.49 56.76
N ARG A 518 11.30 -2.69 55.46
CA ARG A 518 12.69 -2.83 54.95
C ARG A 518 13.51 -1.56 55.17
N THR A 519 12.95 -0.39 54.87
CA THR A 519 13.64 0.89 55.08
C THR A 519 13.98 1.11 56.54
N TRP A 520 13.03 0.88 57.45
CA TRP A 520 13.24 1.03 58.88
C TRP A 520 14.25 0.02 59.43
N ARG A 521 14.23 -1.24 58.96
CA ARG A 521 15.28 -2.22 59.30
C ARG A 521 16.65 -1.72 58.87
N ALA A 522 16.79 -1.27 57.62
CA ALA A 522 18.07 -0.72 57.14
C ALA A 522 18.54 0.47 57.98
N ASN A 523 17.64 1.35 58.42
CA ASN A 523 17.98 2.46 59.31
C ASN A 523 18.51 1.98 60.66
N ILE A 524 17.86 0.98 61.27
CA ILE A 524 18.33 0.34 62.52
C ILE A 524 19.74 -0.23 62.32
N GLU A 525 19.96 -0.98 61.24
CA GLU A 525 21.26 -1.58 60.94
C GLU A 525 22.35 -0.52 60.77
N ARG A 526 22.07 0.61 60.09
CA ARG A 526 23.05 1.70 59.97
C ARG A 526 23.42 2.26 61.33
N VAL A 527 22.47 2.50 62.22
CA VAL A 527 22.77 3.01 63.58
C VAL A 527 23.61 2.01 64.38
N GLN A 528 23.33 0.71 64.25
CA GLN A 528 24.06 -0.34 64.95
C GLN A 528 25.48 -0.54 64.43
N ASP A 529 25.67 -0.50 63.11
CA ASP A 529 26.94 -0.82 62.47
C ASP A 529 27.87 0.40 62.34
N ARG A 530 27.32 1.62 62.49
CA ARG A 530 28.10 2.86 62.33
C ARG A 530 29.32 2.93 63.26
N PRO A 531 29.24 2.60 64.57
CA PRO A 531 30.39 2.64 65.46
C PRO A 531 31.52 1.69 65.04
N ILE A 532 31.19 0.53 64.44
CA ILE A 532 32.18 -0.42 63.92
C ILE A 532 32.94 0.22 62.76
N LEU A 533 32.21 0.82 61.82
CA LEU A 533 32.80 1.48 60.66
C LEU A 533 33.64 2.72 61.04
N ASP A 534 33.17 3.50 62.00
CA ASP A 534 33.89 4.67 62.51
C ASP A 534 35.19 4.25 63.23
N ARG A 535 35.16 3.14 63.99
CA ARG A 535 36.37 2.54 64.60
C ARG A 535 37.34 2.02 63.54
N ALA A 536 36.86 1.34 62.52
CA ALA A 536 37.68 0.89 61.41
C ALA A 536 38.37 2.08 60.72
N GLN A 537 37.63 3.17 60.49
CA GLN A 537 38.18 4.39 59.91
C GLN A 537 39.24 5.05 60.79
N SER A 538 39.04 5.11 62.12
CA SER A 538 40.05 5.69 63.02
C SER A 538 41.35 4.89 63.04
N LEU A 539 41.27 3.55 62.96
CA LEU A 539 42.44 2.68 62.81
C LEU A 539 43.17 2.95 61.49
N ALA A 540 42.45 3.12 60.39
CA ALA A 540 43.03 3.43 59.09
C ALA A 540 43.71 4.81 59.07
N ASN A 541 43.13 5.81 59.75
CA ASN A 541 43.72 7.15 59.88
C ASN A 541 45.05 7.13 60.65
N LEU A 542 45.26 6.12 61.50
CA LEU A 542 46.54 5.85 62.18
C LEU A 542 47.51 5.00 61.32
N ASN A 543 47.22 4.81 60.03
CA ASN A 543 47.92 3.93 59.09
C ASN A 543 47.91 2.45 59.50
N ASN A 544 47.02 2.03 60.41
CA ASN A 544 46.84 0.63 60.79
C ASN A 544 45.76 -0.03 59.91
N TYR A 545 46.08 -0.21 58.63
CA TYR A 545 45.15 -0.69 57.62
C TYR A 545 44.71 -2.14 57.84
N LEU A 546 45.57 -3.02 58.37
CA LEU A 546 45.20 -4.41 58.65
C LEU A 546 44.09 -4.48 59.72
N ALA A 547 44.28 -3.81 60.86
CA ALA A 547 43.27 -3.78 61.91
C ALA A 547 41.99 -3.05 61.48
N ALA A 548 42.11 -2.03 60.62
CA ALA A 548 40.96 -1.34 60.03
C ALA A 548 40.13 -2.29 59.16
N ILE A 549 40.78 -3.08 58.30
CA ILE A 549 40.12 -4.10 57.46
C ILE A 549 39.41 -5.12 58.34
N ASP A 550 40.11 -5.71 59.32
CA ASP A 550 39.53 -6.71 60.23
C ASP A 550 38.28 -6.17 60.95
N THR A 551 38.34 -4.91 61.42
CA THR A 551 37.20 -4.26 62.10
C THR A 551 36.04 -4.00 61.14
N ALA A 552 36.29 -3.56 59.90
CA ALA A 552 35.22 -3.33 58.92
C ALA A 552 34.60 -4.63 58.38
N GLU A 553 35.35 -5.74 58.38
CA GLU A 553 34.85 -7.07 57.98
C GLU A 553 33.85 -7.65 58.99
N GLU A 554 33.77 -7.12 60.22
CA GLU A 554 32.71 -7.46 61.19
C GLU A 554 31.30 -7.10 60.65
N ILE A 555 31.20 -6.12 59.76
CA ILE A 555 29.95 -5.77 59.07
C ILE A 555 29.70 -6.83 57.99
N ARG A 556 28.72 -7.71 58.23
CA ARG A 556 28.43 -8.86 57.35
C ARG A 556 27.65 -8.46 56.09
N SER A 557 27.75 -9.31 55.06
CA SER A 557 26.93 -9.21 53.85
C SER A 557 25.42 -9.22 54.19
N GLY A 558 24.65 -8.38 53.49
CA GLY A 558 23.21 -8.19 53.72
C GLY A 558 22.86 -7.07 54.70
N ARG A 559 23.83 -6.50 55.42
CA ARG A 559 23.64 -5.34 56.29
C ARG A 559 23.66 -4.03 55.51
N ALA A 560 22.95 -3.02 56.01
CA ALA A 560 22.85 -1.72 55.36
C ALA A 560 24.19 -1.00 55.08
N LEU A 561 25.20 -1.13 55.95
CA LEU A 561 26.52 -0.48 55.77
C LEU A 561 27.56 -1.36 55.07
N TYR A 562 27.22 -2.60 54.70
CA TYR A 562 28.17 -3.52 54.05
C TYR A 562 28.82 -2.93 52.78
N PRO A 563 28.09 -2.28 51.85
CA PRO A 563 28.71 -1.71 50.65
C PRO A 563 29.73 -0.59 50.98
N GLU A 564 29.44 0.23 51.98
CA GLU A 564 30.35 1.29 52.44
C GLU A 564 31.60 0.68 53.08
N ALA A 565 31.44 -0.36 53.91
CA ALA A 565 32.54 -1.10 54.52
C ALA A 565 33.47 -1.73 53.46
N GLN A 566 32.90 -2.41 52.45
CA GLN A 566 33.69 -3.02 51.38
C GLN A 566 34.46 -2.01 50.55
N SER A 567 33.86 -0.84 50.27
CA SER A 567 34.55 0.25 49.58
C SER A 567 35.78 0.73 50.37
N LYS A 568 35.65 0.92 51.69
CA LYS A 568 36.77 1.30 52.56
C LYS A 568 37.84 0.21 52.64
N ILE A 569 37.46 -1.05 52.79
CA ILE A 569 38.38 -2.20 52.78
C ILE A 569 39.21 -2.22 51.50
N ALA A 570 38.57 -2.01 50.34
CA ALA A 570 39.28 -1.97 49.06
C ALA A 570 40.35 -0.86 49.02
N LEU A 571 40.02 0.34 49.50
CA LEU A 571 40.97 1.46 49.60
C LEU A 571 42.15 1.13 50.53
N TRP A 572 41.88 0.56 51.70
CA TRP A 572 42.94 0.20 52.65
C TRP A 572 43.85 -0.92 52.14
N ARG A 573 43.32 -1.88 51.38
CA ARG A 573 44.13 -2.90 50.69
C ARG A 573 45.09 -2.27 49.68
N GLN A 574 44.63 -1.27 48.94
CA GLN A 574 45.49 -0.53 48.02
C GLN A 574 46.61 0.24 48.73
N GLU A 575 46.37 0.76 49.94
CA GLU A 575 47.43 1.42 50.73
C GLU A 575 48.49 0.44 51.24
N ILE A 576 48.09 -0.75 51.67
CA ILE A 576 49.00 -1.82 52.06
C ILE A 576 49.90 -2.21 50.88
N ASP A 577 49.29 -2.45 49.72
CA ASP A 577 50.02 -2.81 48.50
C ASP A 577 50.93 -1.67 48.02
N GLY A 578 50.44 -0.43 48.02
CA GLY A 578 51.23 0.73 47.62
C GLY A 578 52.48 0.90 48.49
N THR A 579 52.34 0.75 49.81
CA THR A 579 53.47 0.81 50.74
C THR A 579 54.45 -0.35 50.55
N ARG A 580 53.94 -1.57 50.32
CA ARG A 580 54.74 -2.78 50.04
C ARG A 580 55.56 -2.61 48.76
N TYR A 581 54.92 -2.20 47.66
CA TYR A 581 55.58 -1.99 46.37
C TYR A 581 56.60 -0.86 46.42
N LEU A 582 56.32 0.24 47.12
CA LEU A 582 57.30 1.32 47.31
C LEU A 582 58.56 0.81 48.02
N ARG A 583 58.40 0.06 49.11
CA ARG A 583 59.53 -0.53 49.86
C ARG A 583 60.31 -1.51 49.00
N GLU A 584 59.63 -2.46 48.35
CA GLU A 584 60.25 -3.47 47.52
C GLU A 584 61.02 -2.85 46.35
N ALA A 585 60.41 -1.89 45.65
CA ALA A 585 61.06 -1.17 44.56
C ALA A 585 62.34 -0.47 45.02
N ARG A 586 62.32 0.18 46.19
CA ARG A 586 63.52 0.82 46.78
C ARG A 586 64.62 -0.17 47.13
N GLU A 587 64.28 -1.31 47.73
CA GLU A 587 65.27 -2.36 48.04
C GLU A 587 65.92 -2.93 46.77
N ILE A 588 65.13 -3.13 45.71
CA ILE A 588 65.66 -3.56 44.42
C ILE A 588 66.60 -2.50 43.84
N ALA A 589 66.21 -1.22 43.90
CA ALA A 589 66.99 -0.11 43.37
C ALA A 589 68.35 0.09 44.06
N ARG A 590 68.50 -0.32 45.34
CA ARG A 590 69.75 -0.20 46.10
C ARG A 590 70.95 -0.87 45.45
N ARG A 591 70.73 -1.86 44.58
CA ARG A 591 71.81 -2.53 43.84
C ARG A 591 72.51 -1.61 42.82
N GLY A 592 71.86 -0.53 42.39
CA GLY A 592 72.44 0.50 41.52
C GLY A 592 72.77 0.07 40.08
N THR A 593 72.55 -1.20 39.72
CA THR A 593 72.74 -1.71 38.35
C THR A 593 71.57 -1.32 37.45
N PRO A 594 71.79 -1.10 36.14
CA PRO A 594 70.71 -0.80 35.20
C PRO A 594 69.54 -1.80 35.27
N GLU A 595 69.83 -3.09 35.38
CA GLU A 595 68.83 -4.16 35.43
C GLU A 595 68.01 -4.09 36.71
N SER A 596 68.66 -3.76 37.82
CA SER A 596 67.99 -3.57 39.12
C SER A 596 67.12 -2.32 39.14
N LEU A 597 67.59 -1.20 38.59
CA LEU A 597 66.82 0.04 38.49
C LEU A 597 65.61 -0.13 37.56
N ALA A 598 65.79 -0.80 36.41
CA ALA A 598 64.69 -1.10 35.50
C ALA A 598 63.65 -2.02 36.14
N ARG A 599 64.09 -2.98 36.97
CA ARG A 599 63.19 -3.86 37.75
C ARG A 599 62.46 -3.10 38.85
N ALA A 600 63.17 -2.23 39.59
CA ALA A 600 62.58 -1.36 40.60
C ALA A 600 61.48 -0.47 40.01
N ILE A 601 61.70 0.10 38.81
CA ILE A 601 60.67 0.87 38.10
C ILE A 601 59.44 0.03 37.78
N ARG A 602 59.61 -1.23 37.33
CA ARG A 602 58.46 -2.11 37.05
C ARG A 602 57.65 -2.42 38.31
N VAL A 603 58.30 -2.69 39.43
CA VAL A 603 57.62 -2.92 40.72
C VAL A 603 56.94 -1.64 41.21
N GLY A 604 57.61 -0.49 41.14
CA GLY A 604 57.06 0.80 41.53
C GLY A 604 55.83 1.25 40.74
N ARG A 605 55.72 0.83 39.47
CA ARG A 605 54.55 1.09 38.63
C ARG A 605 53.29 0.35 39.09
N GLN A 606 53.41 -0.69 39.92
CA GLN A 606 52.28 -1.43 40.47
C GLN A 606 51.57 -0.70 41.62
N VAL A 607 52.16 0.39 42.14
CA VAL A 607 51.53 1.23 43.18
C VAL A 607 50.26 1.89 42.62
N SER A 608 49.12 1.66 43.28
CA SER A 608 47.82 2.25 42.92
C SER A 608 47.93 3.78 42.80
N PRO A 609 47.27 4.41 41.79
CA PRO A 609 47.18 5.87 41.71
C PRO A 609 46.59 6.52 42.96
N ASP A 610 45.68 5.82 43.63
CA ASP A 610 44.95 6.32 44.80
C ASP A 610 45.72 6.13 46.11
N SER A 611 46.85 5.40 46.10
CA SER A 611 47.65 5.20 47.30
C SER A 611 48.46 6.43 47.66
N THR A 612 48.57 6.69 48.96
CA THR A 612 49.49 7.68 49.54
C THR A 612 50.95 7.51 49.11
N ALA A 613 51.39 6.30 48.74
CA ALA A 613 52.75 6.03 48.25
C ALA A 613 53.01 6.57 46.82
N ARG A 614 51.96 6.94 46.08
CA ARG A 614 52.03 7.28 44.66
C ARG A 614 52.93 8.48 44.33
N PRO A 615 52.86 9.63 45.02
CA PRO A 615 53.71 10.77 44.69
C PRO A 615 55.19 10.46 44.90
N GLN A 616 55.49 9.66 45.92
CA GLN A 616 56.86 9.28 46.23
C GLN A 616 57.43 8.31 45.20
N ILE A 617 56.70 7.25 44.84
CA ILE A 617 57.22 6.27 43.87
C ILE A 617 57.36 6.88 42.48
N VAL A 618 56.53 7.84 42.09
CA VAL A 618 56.66 8.55 40.81
C VAL A 618 57.96 9.35 40.75
N ARG A 619 58.36 9.99 41.86
CA ARG A 619 59.67 10.65 41.96
C ARG A 619 60.81 9.63 41.83
N ASP A 620 60.78 8.59 42.67
CA ASP A 620 61.81 7.55 42.68
C ASP A 620 61.97 6.88 41.30
N VAL A 621 60.87 6.58 40.60
CA VAL A 621 60.87 6.00 39.24
C VAL A 621 61.56 6.90 38.22
N ASN A 622 61.36 8.22 38.30
CA ASN A 622 62.02 9.16 37.41
C ASN A 622 63.51 9.28 37.73
N ASP A 623 63.88 9.28 39.02
CA ASP A 623 65.28 9.32 39.44
C ASP A 623 66.04 8.06 39.00
N TRP A 624 65.44 6.87 39.16
CA TRP A 624 66.03 5.62 38.68
C TRP A 624 66.17 5.59 37.16
N ALA A 625 65.20 6.11 36.41
CA ALA A 625 65.29 6.23 34.96
C ALA A 625 66.43 7.16 34.53
N ALA A 626 66.64 8.26 35.26
CA ALA A 626 67.76 9.16 35.03
C ALA A 626 69.11 8.50 35.33
N GLN A 627 69.20 7.69 36.39
CA GLN A 627 70.41 6.92 36.72
C GLN A 627 70.74 5.88 35.65
N ILE A 628 69.76 5.13 35.15
CA ILE A 628 69.98 4.18 34.03
C ILE A 628 70.57 4.92 32.82
N LEU A 629 70.00 6.07 32.45
CA LEU A 629 70.50 6.87 31.33
C LEU A 629 71.91 7.40 31.58
N ALA A 630 72.21 7.85 32.80
CA ALA A 630 73.54 8.31 33.17
C ALA A 630 74.59 7.19 33.04
N ILE A 631 74.28 5.98 33.52
CA ILE A 631 75.14 4.80 33.39
C ILE A 631 75.34 4.44 31.91
N ALA A 632 74.28 4.51 31.10
CA ALA A 632 74.37 4.27 29.66
C ALA A 632 75.34 5.25 28.98
N ARG A 633 75.23 6.55 29.30
CA ARG A 633 76.09 7.60 28.76
C ARG A 633 77.55 7.40 29.16
N GLN A 634 77.81 7.11 30.44
CA GLN A 634 79.16 6.80 30.91
C GLN A 634 79.73 5.55 30.22
N THR A 635 78.91 4.52 30.02
CA THR A 635 79.33 3.30 29.32
C THR A 635 79.65 3.58 27.85
N SER A 636 78.99 4.57 27.24
CA SER A 636 79.16 4.91 25.81
C SER A 636 80.57 5.39 25.46
N ASP A 637 81.32 5.88 26.45
CA ASP A 637 82.72 6.27 26.29
C ASP A 637 83.65 5.06 26.09
N SER A 638 83.22 3.86 26.50
CA SER A 638 84.02 2.62 26.43
C SER A 638 83.45 1.55 25.50
N SER A 639 82.12 1.42 25.40
CA SER A 639 81.43 0.49 24.49
C SER A 639 80.05 1.02 24.11
N LEU A 640 79.89 1.36 22.83
CA LEU A 640 78.60 1.79 22.28
C LEU A 640 77.56 0.66 22.29
N GLU A 641 77.93 -0.60 22.06
CA GLU A 641 76.95 -1.70 22.11
C GLU A 641 76.36 -1.88 23.51
N ARG A 642 77.21 -1.86 24.55
CA ARG A 642 76.75 -1.96 25.94
C ARG A 642 75.92 -0.74 26.35
N ALA A 643 76.32 0.47 25.96
CA ALA A 643 75.55 1.69 26.21
C ALA A 643 74.15 1.66 25.61
N ILE A 644 74.03 1.17 24.36
CA ILE A 644 72.73 0.98 23.69
C ILE A 644 71.87 -0.01 24.49
N SER A 645 72.43 -1.13 24.92
CA SER A 645 71.68 -2.13 25.70
C SER A 645 71.17 -1.58 27.04
N ILE A 646 71.93 -0.71 27.70
CA ILE A 646 71.57 -0.07 28.98
C ILE A 646 70.51 1.02 28.75
N ALA A 647 70.69 1.90 27.76
CA ALA A 647 69.70 2.96 27.47
C ALA A 647 68.36 2.40 26.98
N GLN A 648 68.33 1.22 26.36
CA GLN A 648 67.08 0.52 26.04
C GLN A 648 66.28 0.11 27.28
N GLN A 649 66.91 0.01 28.45
CA GLN A 649 66.23 -0.33 29.71
C GLN A 649 65.51 0.88 30.34
N VAL A 650 65.71 2.10 29.83
CA VAL A 650 64.99 3.30 30.30
C VAL A 650 63.51 3.18 29.92
N PRO A 651 62.57 3.10 30.88
CA PRO A 651 61.17 2.81 30.54
C PRO A 651 60.40 4.01 29.98
N SER A 652 59.44 3.76 29.09
CA SER A 652 58.53 4.79 28.55
C SER A 652 57.63 5.40 29.64
N GLY A 653 57.33 6.69 29.54
CA GLY A 653 56.55 7.42 30.56
C GLY A 653 57.37 7.93 31.75
N THR A 654 58.70 7.85 31.68
CA THR A 654 59.63 8.53 32.62
C THR A 654 60.19 9.79 32.00
N THR A 655 60.68 10.72 32.81
CA THR A 655 61.29 11.99 32.33
C THR A 655 62.52 11.77 31.45
N SER A 656 63.29 10.70 31.70
CA SER A 656 64.54 10.40 30.97
C SER A 656 64.34 9.63 29.66
N PHE A 657 63.13 9.15 29.36
CA PHE A 657 62.88 8.32 28.18
C PHE A 657 63.20 9.01 26.86
N SER A 658 62.76 10.26 26.68
CA SER A 658 62.98 11.02 25.44
C SER A 658 64.47 11.26 25.18
N ALA A 659 65.24 11.59 26.22
CA ALA A 659 66.68 11.76 26.14
C ALA A 659 67.37 10.42 25.79
N ALA A 660 66.96 9.31 26.41
CA ALA A 660 67.49 7.99 26.11
C ALA A 660 67.26 7.59 24.64
N GLN A 661 66.07 7.87 24.07
CA GLN A 661 65.78 7.57 22.66
C GLN A 661 66.66 8.39 21.69
N LYS A 662 66.95 9.65 22.02
CA LYS A 662 67.87 10.48 21.22
C LYS A 662 69.28 9.91 21.23
N ASP A 663 69.79 9.56 22.41
CA ASP A 663 71.13 8.98 22.56
C ASP A 663 71.24 7.63 21.84
N LEU A 664 70.22 6.77 21.96
CA LEU A 664 70.12 5.50 21.22
C LEU A 664 70.22 5.70 19.71
N LYS A 665 69.55 6.72 19.15
CA LYS A 665 69.63 7.04 17.72
C LYS A 665 71.05 7.44 17.33
N ILE A 666 71.69 8.32 18.11
CA ILE A 666 73.05 8.81 17.85
C ILE A 666 74.06 7.65 17.93
N TRP A 667 74.01 6.84 18.97
CA TRP A 667 74.94 5.73 19.17
C TRP A 667 74.81 4.64 18.11
N ARG A 668 73.60 4.33 17.65
CA ARG A 668 73.39 3.38 16.54
C ARG A 668 74.00 3.86 15.22
N ILE A 669 73.88 5.16 14.93
CA ILE A 669 74.51 5.77 13.75
C ILE A 669 76.04 5.73 13.87
N ARG A 670 76.60 5.97 15.06
CA ARG A 670 78.05 5.88 15.28
C ARG A 670 78.59 4.46 15.19
N LEU A 671 77.82 3.47 15.65
CA LEU A 671 78.20 2.06 15.62
C LEU A 671 78.14 1.48 14.19
N ASN A 672 77.19 1.94 13.37
CA ASN A 672 77.06 1.60 11.96
C ASN A 672 76.82 2.87 11.12
N PRO A 673 77.89 3.60 10.73
CA PRO A 673 77.74 4.81 9.92
C PRO A 673 77.12 4.45 8.56
N PRO A 674 76.14 5.23 8.07
CA PRO A 674 75.57 5.01 6.75
C PRO A 674 76.66 5.13 5.68
N ARG A 675 76.73 4.18 4.74
CA ARG A 675 77.66 4.25 3.60
C ARG A 675 77.37 5.54 2.82
N PRO A 676 78.39 6.35 2.47
CA PRO A 676 78.16 7.63 1.79
C PRO A 676 77.52 7.40 0.42
N GLU A 677 76.34 7.99 0.21
CA GLU A 677 75.70 8.09 -1.10
C GLU A 677 76.56 8.96 -2.02
N ILE A 678 77.03 8.37 -3.12
CA ILE A 678 77.71 9.09 -4.21
C ILE A 678 76.63 9.84 -4.99
N ILE A 679 76.54 11.16 -4.81
CA ILE A 679 75.64 12.02 -5.59
C ILE A 679 76.49 12.71 -6.69
N PRO A 680 76.23 12.45 -7.99
CA PRO A 680 76.95 13.09 -9.10
C PRO A 680 76.54 14.57 -9.27
N PRO A 681 77.41 15.42 -9.87
CA PRO A 681 77.23 16.86 -9.90
C PRO A 681 76.23 17.29 -10.97
N THR A 682 75.24 18.09 -10.60
CA THR A 682 74.41 18.85 -11.55
C THR A 682 74.52 20.35 -11.32
N PHE A 683 74.78 21.00 -12.45
CA PHE A 683 75.19 22.37 -12.66
C PHE A 683 74.02 23.37 -12.55
N LYS A 684 74.40 24.62 -12.28
CA LYS A 684 73.61 25.85 -12.07
C LYS A 684 72.47 26.10 -13.07
N LEU A 685 71.42 26.83 -12.62
CA LEU A 685 70.92 28.13 -13.11
C LEU A 685 69.42 28.26 -12.81
N ASP A 686 68.99 29.21 -11.97
CA ASP A 686 68.14 30.32 -12.43
C ASP A 686 67.65 31.26 -11.29
N LYS A 687 68.00 32.54 -11.47
CA LYS A 687 67.03 33.65 -11.56
C LYS A 687 66.36 34.16 -10.27
N LEU A 688 67.13 34.99 -9.55
CA LEU A 688 66.61 36.23 -8.96
C LEU A 688 66.20 37.19 -10.09
N ARG A 689 64.92 37.18 -10.45
CA ARG A 689 64.20 38.29 -11.12
C ARG A 689 63.10 38.68 -10.14
N LYS A 690 63.34 39.70 -9.33
CA LYS A 690 62.87 41.08 -9.56
C LYS A 690 61.35 41.16 -9.46
N GLU A 691 60.88 41.70 -8.35
CA GLU A 691 59.77 42.67 -8.26
C GLU A 691 59.98 43.41 -6.93
N ARG A 692 60.61 44.59 -6.96
CA ARG A 692 59.93 45.90 -6.93
C ARG A 692 58.97 46.03 -5.74
N GLY A 693 59.31 46.95 -4.84
CA GLY A 693 58.30 47.71 -4.09
C GLY A 693 58.43 47.65 -2.59
N ASN A 694 59.12 48.66 -2.05
CA ASN A 694 59.12 49.21 -0.68
C ASN A 694 59.74 48.41 0.47
#